data_AF-A0A7D7U335-F1
#
_entry.id   AF-A0A7D7U335-F1
#
_cell.length_a   1.000
_cell.length_b   1.000
_cell.length_c   1.000
_cell.angle_alpha   90.00
_cell.angle_beta   90.00
_cell.angle_gamma   90.00
#
_symmetry.space_group_name_H-M   'P 1'
#
loop_
_entity.id
_entity.type
_entity.pdbx_description
1 polymer ?
#
loop_
_entity_poly.entity_id
_entity_poly.type
_entity_poly.pdbx_seq_one_letter_code
_entity_poly.pdbx_strand_id
1 'polypeptide(L)'
;MKNKSKLKRLIYWQFGFMVPAVFASTLSGVITHHKNSINEYKLINHAGEELDPSTPTQPNDPNAPVMNNNNNGADANKPEQPPRMPANLEMLKADIDAKMSDAIKDFIDAVFLGKDNLVDQKIESVKNQSDLSFEDKFNRTLYYSQLKAFFQKNKDQIISNPSKFGLDIVYPYVISANKEFNKGTIVFNGKTYENKIWGNTPTTNYEKEITGDGNSITPNPDAAKAKVENTTSDEEGKNVLKTYFDALRQGATSIFLNDEDLPKVGEDYEINGRVTSTNDAGVFSNKPNKFDTWDDYIISKIKPRFIDFDLEQNKDPAEQNQMNQQSSQSVENLLPPTVPVEGEAVPTDPKELIENIPRFVPQVRSLYSTLSTSALLNRYSTYTEPNKSDVFFYFENPINTRFSYTVTSLSLNNGKIEATVMIQDAVDKDARTTYTRELDTVSLSGTAQQINENRELAYPAIERLFLNFYQAVGLNADLNYADATKVYVEPQTIFQMVYLAMRAINKPEFKNDLNTILSRGIGFSTDQSDSYFLNFLRNQLINSQFLYWQLVSEMYKRIFVAFIRDFNKEDLKPKLLAILQQNGVTINQFNDSFTEARRKLLRLDSLTKQTIGSPQLQFDSLVTQIKEMNQTLRPFNLVYDAISDQAKGDAQKQAELEASLKSFSTDINGILANSKAVANPFLIVLAVFLGLISMSLYGFYFMQLAFNKTKQINKLNKPLIITVLIIASIALVSTALIAFKIIGVF
;
A
#
# COMPACT_ATOMS: atom_id res chain seq x y z
N MET A 1 23.74 46.72 30.55
CA MET A 1 23.97 46.65 29.08
C MET A 1 24.11 45.23 28.49
N LYS A 2 23.83 44.12 29.20
CA LYS A 2 24.07 42.73 28.68
C LYS A 2 22.90 42.00 27.99
N ASN A 3 21.67 42.55 27.96
CA ASN A 3 20.50 41.85 27.37
C ASN A 3 20.05 42.31 25.96
N LYS A 4 20.67 43.34 25.38
CA LYS A 4 20.24 43.87 24.06
C LYS A 4 20.68 43.02 22.85
N SER A 5 21.66 42.12 23.02
CA SER A 5 22.18 41.24 21.96
C SER A 5 21.29 40.01 21.72
N LYS A 6 20.75 39.40 22.78
CA LYS A 6 19.91 38.19 22.67
C LYS A 6 18.53 38.48 22.06
N LEU A 7 17.91 39.61 22.41
CA LEU A 7 16.62 40.01 21.83
C LEU A 7 16.71 40.36 20.33
N LYS A 8 17.83 40.97 19.90
CA LYS A 8 18.09 41.23 18.47
C LYS A 8 18.30 39.95 17.67
N ARG A 9 18.99 38.94 18.23
CA ARG A 9 19.13 37.62 17.59
C ARG A 9 17.81 36.87 17.52
N LEU A 10 16.97 36.94 18.55
CA LEU A 10 15.66 36.28 18.57
C LEU A 10 14.70 36.84 17.51
N ILE A 11 14.64 38.16 17.35
CA ILE A 11 13.79 38.81 16.35
C ILE A 11 14.30 38.56 14.92
N TYR A 12 15.61 38.58 14.69
CA TYR A 12 16.19 38.23 13.38
C TYR A 12 15.98 36.75 13.02
N TRP A 13 15.99 35.85 14.00
CA TRP A 13 15.81 34.42 13.77
C TRP A 13 14.33 34.08 13.51
N GLN A 14 13.39 34.72 14.22
CA GLN A 14 11.95 34.49 14.00
C GLN A 14 11.40 35.17 12.73
N PHE A 15 11.91 36.34 12.32
CA PHE A 15 11.40 37.04 11.14
C PHE A 15 12.26 36.86 9.87
N GLY A 16 13.55 36.56 10.00
CA GLY A 16 14.48 36.48 8.86
C GLY A 16 14.49 35.15 8.11
N PHE A 17 14.11 34.05 8.77
CA PHE A 17 14.17 32.70 8.17
C PHE A 17 12.81 32.01 8.02
N MET A 18 11.85 32.22 8.93
CA MET A 18 10.54 31.56 8.84
C MET A 18 9.59 32.21 7.82
N VAL A 19 9.66 33.52 7.63
CA VAL A 19 8.70 34.23 6.75
C VAL A 19 8.99 34.00 5.26
N PRO A 20 10.24 34.05 4.75
CA PRO A 20 10.50 33.82 3.32
C PRO A 20 10.29 32.37 2.88
N ALA A 21 10.63 31.39 3.73
CA ALA A 21 10.55 29.96 3.39
C ALA A 21 9.09 29.45 3.33
N VAL A 22 8.21 29.97 4.20
CA VAL A 22 6.78 29.63 4.18
C VAL A 22 6.04 30.42 3.08
N PHE A 23 6.48 31.65 2.76
CA PHE A 23 5.91 32.43 1.65
C PHE A 23 6.31 31.89 0.26
N ALA A 24 7.55 31.42 0.06
CA ALA A 24 8.00 30.92 -1.24
C ALA A 24 7.33 29.59 -1.65
N SER A 25 7.08 28.70 -0.68
CA SER A 25 6.42 27.41 -0.95
C SER A 25 4.92 27.53 -1.17
N THR A 26 4.26 28.54 -0.57
CA THR A 26 2.81 28.74 -0.68
C THR A 26 2.39 29.65 -1.85
N LEU A 27 3.22 30.61 -2.26
CA LEU A 27 2.93 31.46 -3.45
C LEU A 27 3.30 30.77 -4.77
N SER A 28 4.34 29.95 -4.82
CA SER A 28 4.74 29.25 -6.05
C SER A 28 3.71 28.23 -6.52
N GLY A 29 2.89 27.68 -5.62
CA GLY A 29 1.76 26.81 -6.01
C GLY A 29 0.53 27.56 -6.54
N VAL A 30 0.47 28.89 -6.36
CA VAL A 30 -0.70 29.72 -6.72
C VAL A 30 -0.44 30.58 -7.97
N ILE A 31 0.83 30.92 -8.27
CA ILE A 31 1.18 31.85 -9.37
C ILE A 31 1.44 31.12 -10.71
N THR A 32 1.72 29.82 -10.74
CA THR A 32 2.06 29.09 -11.98
C THR A 32 0.90 28.82 -12.94
N HIS A 33 -0.35 29.18 -12.63
CA HIS A 33 -1.50 28.86 -13.50
C HIS A 33 -2.13 30.03 -14.27
N HIS A 34 -1.51 31.21 -14.33
CA HIS A 34 -2.06 32.34 -15.09
C HIS A 34 -1.10 32.90 -16.14
N LYS A 35 -0.89 32.12 -17.21
CA LYS A 35 -0.70 32.62 -18.57
C LYS A 35 -1.16 31.58 -19.60
N ASN A 36 -2.38 31.75 -20.10
CA ASN A 36 -2.72 31.69 -21.53
C ASN A 36 -4.24 31.83 -21.70
N SER A 37 -4.67 33.00 -22.16
CA SER A 37 -5.95 33.18 -22.82
C SER A 37 -5.72 33.28 -24.33
N ILE A 38 -6.76 32.90 -25.07
CA ILE A 38 -7.01 32.99 -26.52
C ILE A 38 -6.88 31.64 -27.27
N ASN A 39 -8.08 31.07 -27.50
CA ASN A 39 -8.55 30.17 -28.56
C ASN A 39 -7.72 28.93 -28.95
N GLU A 40 -8.12 27.77 -28.40
CA GLU A 40 -8.50 26.54 -29.13
C GLU A 40 -9.03 25.51 -28.11
N TYR A 41 -10.06 24.73 -28.48
CA TYR A 41 -10.78 23.80 -27.62
C TYR A 41 -9.86 22.83 -26.84
N LYS A 42 -9.66 23.04 -25.53
CA LYS A 42 -8.90 22.13 -24.66
C LYS A 42 -9.85 21.41 -23.70
N LEU A 43 -10.08 20.11 -23.92
CA LEU A 43 -10.95 19.29 -23.08
C LEU A 43 -10.22 18.76 -21.83
N ILE A 44 -9.14 17.97 -21.90
CA ILE A 44 -8.49 17.48 -20.66
C ILE A 44 -6.98 17.18 -20.87
N ASN A 45 -6.16 18.19 -21.19
CA ASN A 45 -4.70 17.99 -21.39
C ASN A 45 -3.81 18.56 -20.28
N HIS A 46 -4.28 19.54 -19.51
CA HIS A 46 -3.47 20.19 -18.46
C HIS A 46 -3.64 19.60 -17.06
N ALA A 47 -4.47 18.57 -16.91
CA ALA A 47 -4.72 17.91 -15.62
C ALA A 47 -3.79 16.71 -15.34
N GLY A 48 -3.06 16.22 -16.35
CA GLY A 48 -2.24 15.00 -16.26
C GLY A 48 -0.73 15.22 -16.09
N GLU A 49 -0.21 16.44 -16.18
CA GLU A 49 1.24 16.70 -16.24
C GLU A 49 2.03 16.45 -14.93
N GLU A 50 1.37 16.09 -13.82
CA GLU A 50 2.03 15.79 -12.52
C GLU A 50 1.71 14.39 -11.96
N LEU A 51 1.05 13.51 -12.73
CA LEU A 51 0.87 12.10 -12.38
C LEU A 51 1.89 11.29 -13.17
N ASP A 52 2.78 10.58 -12.48
CA ASP A 52 3.87 9.79 -13.06
C ASP A 52 3.35 8.82 -14.14
N PRO A 53 3.76 8.94 -15.42
CA PRO A 53 3.27 8.13 -16.53
C PRO A 53 3.87 6.71 -16.59
N SER A 54 4.56 6.22 -15.56
CA SER A 54 5.26 4.92 -15.59
C SER A 54 4.37 3.67 -15.39
N THR A 55 3.05 3.76 -15.54
CA THR A 55 2.16 2.57 -15.50
C THR A 55 2.03 1.97 -16.91
N PRO A 56 2.47 0.72 -17.16
CA PRO A 56 2.38 0.12 -18.49
C PRO A 56 0.92 -0.17 -18.84
N THR A 57 0.41 0.49 -19.89
CA THR A 57 -0.89 0.21 -20.50
C THR A 57 -0.67 -0.42 -21.88
N GLN A 58 -1.06 -1.68 -22.04
CA GLN A 58 -1.25 -2.32 -23.35
C GLN A 58 -2.76 -2.60 -23.52
N PRO A 59 -3.39 -2.26 -24.66
CA PRO A 59 -4.81 -2.44 -24.88
C PRO A 59 -5.13 -3.83 -25.43
N ASN A 60 -6.09 -4.55 -24.82
CA ASN A 60 -6.73 -5.71 -25.47
C ASN A 60 -8.14 -5.36 -25.95
N ASP A 61 -8.38 -5.68 -27.23
CA ASP A 61 -9.62 -5.47 -27.99
C ASP A 61 -10.75 -6.42 -27.51
N PRO A 62 -11.95 -5.92 -27.16
CA PRO A 62 -13.08 -6.74 -26.70
C PRO A 62 -13.73 -7.64 -27.75
N ASN A 63 -13.31 -7.60 -29.02
CA ASN A 63 -14.02 -8.26 -30.12
C ASN A 63 -13.39 -9.56 -30.66
N ALA A 64 -12.46 -10.21 -29.95
CA ALA A 64 -12.01 -11.55 -30.34
C ALA A 64 -13.11 -12.61 -30.04
N PRO A 65 -13.63 -13.34 -31.05
CA PRO A 65 -14.79 -14.20 -30.88
C PRO A 65 -14.44 -15.46 -30.07
N VAL A 66 -15.12 -15.64 -28.94
CA VAL A 66 -15.14 -16.89 -28.17
C VAL A 66 -16.08 -17.88 -28.86
N MET A 67 -15.52 -18.90 -29.51
CA MET A 67 -16.31 -20.04 -29.99
C MET A 67 -16.80 -20.87 -28.81
N ASN A 68 -18.09 -20.74 -28.50
CA ASN A 68 -18.83 -21.60 -27.59
C ASN A 68 -19.37 -22.80 -28.38
N ASN A 69 -18.98 -24.02 -28.01
CA ASN A 69 -19.55 -25.24 -28.59
C ASN A 69 -20.05 -26.15 -27.47
N ASN A 70 -21.34 -26.00 -27.14
CA ASN A 70 -22.09 -26.92 -26.28
C ASN A 70 -22.63 -28.07 -27.14
N ASN A 71 -22.21 -29.30 -26.85
CA ASN A 71 -23.04 -30.49 -27.08
C ASN A 71 -22.68 -31.59 -26.07
N ASN A 72 -23.70 -32.03 -25.33
CA ASN A 72 -23.66 -33.08 -24.32
C ASN A 72 -23.45 -34.47 -24.94
N GLY A 73 -22.58 -35.28 -24.33
CA GLY A 73 -22.54 -36.73 -24.57
C GLY A 73 -21.36 -37.48 -23.93
N ALA A 74 -21.65 -38.15 -22.81
CA ALA A 74 -21.02 -39.36 -22.26
C ALA A 74 -19.54 -39.38 -21.82
N ASP A 75 -19.34 -39.91 -20.60
CA ASP A 75 -18.08 -40.32 -19.98
C ASP A 75 -17.12 -41.09 -20.92
N ALA A 76 -15.90 -40.56 -21.05
CA ALA A 76 -14.60 -41.26 -21.18
C ALA A 76 -13.63 -40.41 -22.01
N ASN A 77 -12.76 -39.65 -21.31
CA ASN A 77 -11.43 -39.15 -21.70
C ASN A 77 -11.19 -37.76 -21.13
N LYS A 78 -10.36 -37.66 -20.08
CA LYS A 78 -9.65 -36.41 -19.76
C LYS A 78 -8.88 -36.00 -21.02
N PRO A 79 -8.96 -34.74 -21.50
CA PRO A 79 -8.01 -34.26 -22.49
C PRO A 79 -6.63 -34.26 -21.82
N GLU A 80 -5.70 -35.06 -22.34
CA GLU A 80 -4.27 -34.81 -22.10
C GLU A 80 -4.00 -33.37 -22.58
N GLN A 81 -3.41 -32.54 -21.70
CA GLN A 81 -2.85 -31.27 -22.12
C GLN A 81 -1.92 -31.54 -23.31
N PRO A 82 -1.94 -30.72 -24.38
CA PRO A 82 -1.01 -30.89 -25.48
C PRO A 82 0.43 -30.91 -24.92
N PRO A 83 1.27 -31.85 -25.37
CA PRO A 83 2.62 -32.00 -24.83
C PRO A 83 3.39 -30.69 -24.99
N ARG A 84 3.94 -30.20 -23.88
CA ARG A 84 4.80 -29.01 -23.87
C ARG A 84 5.99 -29.26 -24.78
N MET A 85 6.30 -28.30 -25.65
CA MET A 85 7.63 -28.24 -26.23
C MET A 85 8.54 -27.54 -25.21
N PRO A 86 9.52 -28.24 -24.62
CA PRO A 86 10.52 -27.60 -23.79
C PRO A 86 11.34 -26.60 -24.61
N ALA A 87 11.81 -25.55 -23.96
CA ALA A 87 12.60 -24.49 -24.58
C ALA A 87 13.87 -25.03 -25.24
N ASN A 88 14.33 -24.36 -26.29
CA ASN A 88 15.69 -24.60 -26.77
C ASN A 88 16.69 -24.00 -25.76
N LEU A 89 17.24 -24.84 -24.90
CA LEU A 89 18.14 -24.43 -23.80
C LEU A 89 19.38 -23.67 -24.28
N GLU A 90 19.93 -23.98 -25.46
CA GLU A 90 21.08 -23.25 -26.00
C GLU A 90 20.69 -21.80 -26.31
N MET A 91 19.52 -21.59 -26.92
CA MET A 91 19.00 -20.25 -27.20
C MET A 91 18.58 -19.51 -25.93
N LEU A 92 17.92 -20.21 -25.01
CA LEU A 92 17.48 -19.62 -23.73
C LEU A 92 18.68 -19.20 -22.88
N LYS A 93 19.71 -20.02 -22.77
CA LYS A 93 20.94 -19.66 -22.06
C LYS A 93 21.63 -18.46 -22.71
N ALA A 94 21.75 -18.44 -24.03
CA ALA A 94 22.35 -17.30 -24.74
C ALA A 94 21.55 -16.01 -24.54
N ASP A 95 20.22 -16.07 -24.51
CA ASP A 95 19.35 -14.92 -24.23
C ASP A 95 19.53 -14.41 -22.79
N ILE A 96 19.60 -15.33 -21.81
CA ILE A 96 19.87 -14.98 -20.42
C ILE A 96 21.26 -14.36 -20.25
N ASP A 97 22.30 -14.96 -20.82
CA ASP A 97 23.67 -14.44 -20.76
C ASP A 97 23.75 -13.02 -21.35
N ALA A 98 23.06 -12.77 -22.46
CA ALA A 98 23.05 -11.47 -23.12
C ALA A 98 22.32 -10.39 -22.31
N LYS A 99 21.22 -10.74 -21.64
CA LYS A 99 20.37 -9.78 -20.91
C LYS A 99 20.74 -9.60 -19.44
N MET A 100 21.47 -10.52 -18.84
CA MET A 100 21.81 -10.49 -17.41
C MET A 100 22.55 -9.20 -17.03
N SER A 101 23.53 -8.79 -17.83
CA SER A 101 24.33 -7.58 -17.55
C SER A 101 23.47 -6.31 -17.54
N ASP A 102 22.54 -6.20 -18.49
CA ASP A 102 21.61 -5.06 -18.57
C ASP A 102 20.60 -5.09 -17.41
N ALA A 103 20.08 -6.27 -17.05
CA ALA A 103 19.17 -6.41 -15.91
C ALA A 103 19.83 -6.02 -14.57
N ILE A 104 21.10 -6.41 -14.36
CA ILE A 104 21.89 -5.99 -13.19
C ILE A 104 22.11 -4.48 -13.21
N LYS A 105 22.45 -3.91 -14.37
CA LYS A 105 22.66 -2.47 -14.52
C LYS A 105 21.39 -1.68 -14.20
N ASP A 106 20.26 -2.07 -14.77
CA ASP A 106 18.95 -1.44 -14.55
C ASP A 106 18.53 -1.55 -13.08
N PHE A 107 18.78 -2.70 -12.44
CA PHE A 107 18.58 -2.88 -11.02
C PHE A 107 19.43 -1.90 -10.18
N ILE A 108 20.73 -1.81 -10.47
CA ILE A 108 21.65 -0.91 -9.74
C ILE A 108 21.22 0.54 -9.91
N ASP A 109 20.82 0.94 -11.12
CA ASP A 109 20.36 2.30 -11.38
C ASP A 109 19.02 2.58 -10.70
N ALA A 110 18.05 1.66 -10.74
CA ALA A 110 16.77 1.86 -10.06
C ALA A 110 16.90 1.95 -8.53
N VAL A 111 17.77 1.13 -7.93
CA VAL A 111 17.86 1.03 -6.46
C VAL A 111 18.86 2.03 -5.87
N PHE A 112 20.04 2.20 -6.49
CA PHE A 112 21.17 2.89 -5.85
C PHE A 112 21.62 4.19 -6.54
N LEU A 113 21.62 4.26 -7.89
CA LEU A 113 22.41 5.29 -8.61
C LEU A 113 21.62 6.22 -9.55
N GLY A 114 20.46 5.79 -10.03
CA GLY A 114 19.66 6.50 -11.02
C GLY A 114 18.96 7.74 -10.47
N LYS A 115 18.28 8.48 -11.35
CA LYS A 115 17.41 9.58 -10.93
C LYS A 115 16.24 9.00 -10.13
N ASP A 116 15.93 9.60 -8.98
CA ASP A 116 14.87 9.16 -8.08
C ASP A 116 15.05 7.72 -7.56
N ASN A 117 16.29 7.24 -7.44
CA ASN A 117 16.59 5.91 -6.91
C ASN A 117 16.10 5.71 -5.46
N LEU A 118 15.84 4.46 -5.09
CA LEU A 118 15.30 4.08 -3.78
C LEU A 118 16.17 4.57 -2.61
N VAL A 119 17.50 4.52 -2.73
CA VAL A 119 18.42 4.94 -1.67
C VAL A 119 18.34 6.44 -1.39
N ASP A 120 18.27 7.27 -2.42
CA ASP A 120 18.12 8.73 -2.26
C ASP A 120 16.77 9.08 -1.63
N GLN A 121 15.70 8.41 -2.03
CA GLN A 121 14.38 8.55 -1.41
C GLN A 121 14.44 8.19 0.09
N LYS A 122 15.14 7.11 0.46
CA LYS A 122 15.32 6.70 1.85
C LYS A 122 16.13 7.72 2.65
N ILE A 123 17.23 8.22 2.10
CA ILE A 123 18.04 9.28 2.74
C ILE A 123 17.19 10.53 3.00
N GLU A 124 16.39 10.96 2.02
CA GLU A 124 15.53 12.14 2.18
C GLU A 124 14.40 11.90 3.19
N SER A 125 13.82 10.69 3.22
CA SER A 125 12.82 10.32 4.22
C SER A 125 13.36 10.38 5.65
N VAL A 126 14.59 9.88 5.88
CA VAL A 126 15.27 9.91 7.19
C VAL A 126 15.53 11.33 7.66
N LYS A 127 15.94 12.24 6.77
CA LYS A 127 16.15 13.66 7.11
C LYS A 127 14.87 14.32 7.63
N ASN A 128 13.75 14.02 6.96
CA ASN A 128 12.46 14.66 7.20
C ASN A 128 11.63 14.03 8.33
N GLN A 129 11.99 12.86 8.85
CA GLN A 129 11.35 12.21 9.99
C GLN A 129 11.61 12.94 11.31
N SER A 130 10.61 13.55 11.94
CA SER A 130 10.80 14.35 13.18
C SER A 130 11.00 13.53 14.46
N ASP A 131 10.65 12.26 14.41
CA ASP A 131 10.62 11.28 15.50
C ASP A 131 11.95 10.54 15.71
N LEU A 132 12.82 10.53 14.70
CA LEU A 132 14.16 9.92 14.82
C LEU A 132 15.13 10.82 15.61
N SER A 133 15.90 10.19 16.50
CA SER A 133 17.01 10.86 17.16
C SER A 133 18.06 11.32 16.14
N PHE A 134 18.87 12.32 16.51
CA PHE A 134 19.98 12.76 15.64
C PHE A 134 20.93 11.60 15.31
N GLU A 135 21.20 10.74 16.29
CA GLU A 135 22.07 9.58 16.14
C GLU A 135 21.50 8.55 15.16
N ASP A 136 20.21 8.23 15.26
CA ASP A 136 19.55 7.31 14.33
C ASP A 136 19.51 7.86 12.92
N LYS A 137 19.20 9.16 12.76
CA LYS A 137 19.25 9.83 11.46
C LYS A 137 20.63 9.77 10.85
N PHE A 138 21.65 9.98 11.67
CA PHE A 138 23.03 9.95 11.26
C PHE A 138 23.46 8.55 10.82
N ASN A 139 23.21 7.51 11.62
CA ASN A 139 23.57 6.12 11.31
C ASN A 139 22.89 5.60 10.04
N ARG A 140 21.58 5.89 9.88
CA ARG A 140 20.82 5.55 8.67
C ARG A 140 21.36 6.25 7.44
N THR A 141 21.56 7.56 7.53
CA THR A 141 22.10 8.35 6.41
C THR A 141 23.50 7.87 6.03
N LEU A 142 24.35 7.56 7.02
CA LEU A 142 25.69 7.03 6.80
C LEU A 142 25.63 5.71 6.06
N TYR A 143 24.91 4.71 6.58
CA TYR A 143 24.82 3.39 5.98
C TYR A 143 24.31 3.44 4.53
N TYR A 144 23.21 4.17 4.29
CA TYR A 144 22.65 4.33 2.95
C TYR A 144 23.61 5.04 1.99
N SER A 145 24.35 6.04 2.48
CA SER A 145 25.39 6.71 1.68
C SER A 145 26.56 5.78 1.34
N GLN A 146 26.96 4.92 2.27
CA GLN A 146 28.02 3.91 2.04
C GLN A 146 27.57 2.83 1.06
N LEU A 147 26.32 2.37 1.13
CA LEU A 147 25.73 1.48 0.11
C LEU A 147 25.75 2.12 -1.26
N LYS A 148 25.30 3.38 -1.37
CA LYS A 148 25.35 4.12 -2.64
C LYS A 148 26.77 4.21 -3.18
N ALA A 149 27.74 4.58 -2.32
CA ALA A 149 29.15 4.68 -2.69
C ALA A 149 29.73 3.32 -3.14
N PHE A 150 29.37 2.24 -2.45
CA PHE A 150 29.77 0.87 -2.79
C PHE A 150 29.30 0.49 -4.20
N PHE A 151 28.01 0.67 -4.51
CA PHE A 151 27.47 0.36 -5.83
C PHE A 151 27.99 1.31 -6.92
N GLN A 152 28.25 2.58 -6.60
CA GLN A 152 28.83 3.53 -7.54
C GLN A 152 30.27 3.18 -7.91
N LYS A 153 31.10 2.87 -6.90
CA LYS A 153 32.52 2.52 -7.07
C LYS A 153 32.69 1.19 -7.81
N ASN A 154 31.81 0.22 -7.54
CA ASN A 154 31.96 -1.15 -8.02
C ASN A 154 31.04 -1.52 -9.19
N LYS A 155 30.23 -0.58 -9.74
CA LYS A 155 29.18 -0.83 -10.75
C LYS A 155 29.63 -1.78 -11.86
N ASP A 156 30.69 -1.44 -12.59
CA ASP A 156 31.14 -2.23 -13.74
C ASP A 156 31.63 -3.62 -13.33
N GLN A 157 32.28 -3.73 -12.16
CA GLN A 157 32.73 -5.02 -11.63
C GLN A 157 31.55 -5.88 -11.18
N ILE A 158 30.52 -5.29 -10.59
CA ILE A 158 29.29 -5.99 -10.19
C ILE A 158 28.56 -6.51 -11.43
N ILE A 159 28.45 -5.72 -12.49
CA ILE A 159 27.84 -6.16 -13.75
C ILE A 159 28.61 -7.35 -14.33
N SER A 160 29.94 -7.30 -14.31
CA SER A 160 30.78 -8.37 -14.88
C SER A 160 30.90 -9.63 -14.00
N ASN A 161 30.81 -9.48 -12.67
CA ASN A 161 31.00 -10.57 -11.71
C ASN A 161 30.23 -10.27 -10.40
N PRO A 162 28.90 -10.44 -10.40
CA PRO A 162 28.05 -10.09 -9.28
C PRO A 162 28.34 -10.92 -8.02
N SER A 163 28.71 -12.19 -8.18
CA SER A 163 29.10 -13.11 -7.11
C SER A 163 30.25 -12.59 -6.23
N LYS A 164 31.23 -11.88 -6.81
CA LYS A 164 32.35 -11.29 -6.05
C LYS A 164 31.86 -10.27 -5.01
N PHE A 165 30.69 -9.68 -5.25
CA PHE A 165 30.09 -8.65 -4.41
C PHE A 165 28.89 -9.17 -3.62
N GLY A 166 28.77 -10.50 -3.46
CA GLY A 166 27.71 -11.12 -2.66
C GLY A 166 26.36 -11.23 -3.38
N LEU A 167 26.32 -11.05 -4.69
CA LEU A 167 25.14 -11.23 -5.53
C LEU A 167 25.27 -12.53 -6.34
N ASP A 168 25.21 -13.68 -5.66
CA ASP A 168 25.29 -14.99 -6.30
C ASP A 168 23.93 -15.36 -6.92
N ILE A 169 23.75 -15.04 -8.20
CA ILE A 169 22.52 -15.34 -8.97
C ILE A 169 22.60 -16.77 -9.50
N VAL A 170 21.73 -17.65 -9.05
CA VAL A 170 21.77 -19.08 -9.39
C VAL A 170 20.51 -19.50 -10.14
N TYR A 171 19.32 -19.16 -9.64
CA TYR A 171 18.06 -19.69 -10.18
C TYR A 171 17.84 -19.46 -11.70
N PRO A 172 18.02 -18.25 -12.27
CA PRO A 172 17.89 -18.06 -13.72
C PRO A 172 18.83 -18.95 -14.56
N TYR A 173 20.03 -19.24 -14.03
CA TYR A 173 20.97 -20.15 -14.67
C TYR A 173 20.62 -21.62 -14.48
N VAL A 174 20.01 -21.99 -13.34
CA VAL A 174 19.45 -23.33 -13.16
C VAL A 174 18.46 -23.64 -14.29
N ILE A 175 17.49 -22.75 -14.51
CA ILE A 175 16.43 -22.92 -15.51
C ILE A 175 16.96 -22.92 -16.94
N SER A 176 17.93 -22.08 -17.28
CA SER A 176 18.37 -21.92 -18.68
C SER A 176 19.46 -22.89 -19.12
N ALA A 177 20.31 -23.37 -18.21
CA ALA A 177 21.53 -24.09 -18.58
C ALA A 177 21.48 -25.61 -18.36
N ASN A 178 20.44 -26.15 -17.69
CA ASN A 178 20.40 -27.56 -17.32
C ASN A 178 19.23 -28.28 -18.00
N LYS A 179 19.51 -29.43 -18.65
CA LYS A 179 18.48 -30.32 -19.22
C LYS A 179 17.70 -31.09 -18.16
N GLU A 180 18.37 -31.39 -17.05
CA GLU A 180 17.80 -32.01 -15.86
C GLU A 180 18.28 -31.24 -14.62
N PHE A 181 17.44 -31.20 -13.60
CA PHE A 181 17.76 -30.63 -12.30
C PHE A 181 17.91 -31.73 -11.27
N ASN A 182 18.82 -31.55 -10.32
CA ASN A 182 18.68 -32.19 -9.02
C ASN A 182 17.58 -31.47 -8.25
N LYS A 183 16.80 -32.21 -7.47
CA LYS A 183 15.72 -31.68 -6.64
C LYS A 183 15.78 -32.24 -5.23
N GLY A 184 15.51 -31.40 -4.24
CA GLY A 184 15.50 -31.83 -2.84
C GLY A 184 15.37 -30.67 -1.86
N THR A 185 15.90 -30.88 -0.67
CA THR A 185 15.81 -29.97 0.46
C THR A 185 17.12 -29.24 0.65
N ILE A 186 17.03 -27.91 0.79
CA ILE A 186 18.15 -27.05 1.12
C ILE A 186 17.91 -26.46 2.51
N VAL A 187 18.88 -26.59 3.42
CA VAL A 187 18.86 -25.92 4.72
C VAL A 187 19.92 -24.82 4.70
N PHE A 188 19.50 -23.58 4.94
CA PHE A 188 20.38 -22.42 4.94
C PHE A 188 19.97 -21.42 6.02
N ASN A 189 20.91 -21.00 6.87
CA ASN A 189 20.68 -20.03 7.95
C ASN A 189 19.46 -20.34 8.84
N GLY A 190 19.28 -21.62 9.19
CA GLY A 190 18.18 -22.07 10.04
C GLY A 190 16.81 -22.12 9.36
N LYS A 191 16.74 -21.84 8.05
CA LYS A 191 15.54 -22.02 7.21
C LYS A 191 15.67 -23.29 6.37
N THR A 192 14.55 -24.00 6.22
CA THR A 192 14.44 -25.19 5.36
C THR A 192 13.64 -24.85 4.11
N TYR A 193 14.23 -25.10 2.95
CA TYR A 193 13.66 -24.89 1.64
C TYR A 193 13.42 -26.24 0.97
N GLU A 194 12.17 -26.66 0.95
CA GLU A 194 11.77 -27.92 0.31
C GLU A 194 11.64 -27.77 -1.21
N ASN A 195 11.82 -28.87 -1.93
CA ASN A 195 11.61 -28.99 -3.38
C ASN A 195 12.40 -27.98 -4.24
N LYS A 196 13.60 -27.59 -3.79
CA LYS A 196 14.48 -26.69 -4.55
C LYS A 196 15.25 -27.44 -5.63
N ILE A 197 15.52 -26.75 -6.73
CA ILE A 197 16.21 -27.31 -7.88
C ILE A 197 17.63 -26.73 -8.03
N TRP A 198 18.59 -27.55 -8.43
CA TRP A 198 19.95 -27.12 -8.75
C TRP A 198 20.59 -28.00 -9.82
N GLY A 199 21.55 -27.44 -10.55
CA GLY A 199 22.37 -28.15 -11.52
C GLY A 199 23.67 -28.69 -10.91
N ASN A 200 24.59 -29.10 -11.79
CA ASN A 200 25.88 -29.71 -11.41
C ASN A 200 27.09 -28.79 -11.64
N THR A 201 26.87 -27.53 -12.01
CA THR A 201 27.94 -26.58 -12.29
C THR A 201 28.01 -25.50 -11.23
N PRO A 202 29.17 -24.86 -11.00
CA PRO A 202 29.31 -23.80 -9.99
C PRO A 202 28.38 -22.60 -10.19
N THR A 203 27.90 -22.36 -11.42
CA THR A 203 26.96 -21.27 -11.74
C THR A 203 25.50 -21.69 -11.64
N THR A 204 25.24 -22.97 -11.43
CA THR A 204 23.89 -23.55 -11.36
C THR A 204 23.66 -24.33 -10.07
N ASN A 205 24.55 -24.22 -9.09
CA ASN A 205 24.43 -24.89 -7.80
C ASN A 205 24.67 -23.92 -6.64
N TYR A 206 24.37 -24.38 -5.43
CA TYR A 206 24.51 -23.60 -4.20
C TYR A 206 25.61 -24.12 -3.27
N GLU A 207 26.46 -25.04 -3.74
CA GLU A 207 27.45 -25.73 -2.89
C GLU A 207 28.49 -24.77 -2.31
N LYS A 208 28.82 -23.70 -3.03
CA LYS A 208 29.78 -22.68 -2.59
C LYS A 208 29.19 -21.77 -1.52
N GLU A 209 27.89 -21.57 -1.54
CA GLU A 209 27.16 -20.63 -0.71
C GLU A 209 26.65 -21.29 0.58
N ILE A 210 26.25 -22.56 0.48
CA ILE A 210 25.62 -23.33 1.55
C ILE A 210 26.69 -24.20 2.21
N THR A 211 27.46 -23.53 3.06
CA THR A 211 28.58 -24.12 3.81
C THR A 211 28.46 -23.80 5.30
N GLY A 212 29.11 -24.60 6.15
CA GLY A 212 29.13 -24.40 7.61
C GLY A 212 28.08 -25.21 8.38
N ASP A 213 28.18 -25.17 9.70
CA ASP A 213 27.36 -25.99 10.61
C ASP A 213 25.87 -25.61 10.52
N GLY A 214 25.02 -26.62 10.32
CA GLY A 214 23.57 -26.46 10.20
C GLY A 214 23.07 -26.17 8.77
N ASN A 215 23.97 -25.94 7.81
CA ASN A 215 23.64 -25.78 6.40
C ASN A 215 23.79 -27.11 5.65
N SER A 216 22.86 -27.44 4.74
CA SER A 216 22.94 -28.67 3.96
C SER A 216 22.17 -28.59 2.64
N ILE A 217 22.61 -29.39 1.66
CA ILE A 217 21.88 -29.64 0.41
C ILE A 217 21.65 -31.14 0.35
N THR A 218 20.39 -31.57 0.42
CA THR A 218 20.02 -32.98 0.47
C THR A 218 19.10 -33.30 -0.72
N PRO A 219 19.52 -34.15 -1.67
CA PRO A 219 18.64 -34.63 -2.74
C PRO A 219 17.39 -35.30 -2.18
N ASN A 220 16.30 -35.31 -2.95
CA ASN A 220 15.07 -35.99 -2.57
C ASN A 220 15.38 -37.46 -2.20
N PRO A 221 14.89 -37.97 -1.04
CA PRO A 221 15.16 -39.34 -0.62
C PRO A 221 14.58 -40.38 -1.59
N ASP A 222 13.56 -40.02 -2.37
CA ASP A 222 13.08 -40.82 -3.49
C ASP A 222 13.95 -40.59 -4.73
N ALA A 223 14.77 -41.57 -5.08
CA ALA A 223 15.70 -41.50 -6.22
C ALA A 223 15.00 -41.22 -7.56
N ALA A 224 13.73 -41.59 -7.71
CA ALA A 224 12.95 -41.29 -8.90
C ALA A 224 12.50 -39.82 -8.99
N LYS A 225 12.53 -39.08 -7.87
CA LYS A 225 12.18 -37.65 -7.77
C LYS A 225 13.38 -36.75 -7.50
N ALA A 226 14.54 -37.33 -7.21
CA ALA A 226 15.79 -36.61 -6.97
C ALA A 226 16.32 -35.92 -8.23
N LYS A 227 15.91 -36.38 -9.42
CA LYS A 227 16.19 -35.75 -10.70
C LYS A 227 14.89 -35.45 -11.44
N VAL A 228 14.76 -34.24 -11.97
CA VAL A 228 13.58 -33.78 -12.70
C VAL A 228 14.01 -33.19 -14.05
N GLU A 229 13.29 -33.53 -15.10
CA GLU A 229 13.54 -32.97 -16.44
C GLU A 229 13.15 -31.48 -16.48
N ASN A 230 13.94 -30.68 -17.19
CA ASN A 230 13.61 -29.29 -17.42
C ASN A 230 12.47 -29.18 -18.45
N THR A 231 11.28 -28.85 -17.95
CA THR A 231 10.05 -28.69 -18.76
C THR A 231 9.70 -27.23 -19.05
N THR A 232 10.61 -26.29 -18.77
CA THR A 232 10.42 -24.85 -19.01
C THR A 232 10.13 -24.58 -20.48
N SER A 233 9.03 -23.89 -20.76
CA SER A 233 8.68 -23.41 -22.10
C SER A 233 9.52 -22.19 -22.50
N ASP A 234 9.59 -21.90 -23.81
CA ASP A 234 10.31 -20.72 -24.33
C ASP A 234 9.80 -19.40 -23.72
N GLU A 235 8.50 -19.30 -23.44
CA GLU A 235 7.89 -18.11 -22.84
C GLU A 235 8.26 -17.96 -21.36
N GLU A 236 8.13 -19.04 -20.58
CA GLU A 236 8.53 -19.07 -19.16
C GLU A 236 10.02 -18.77 -19.01
N GLY A 237 10.85 -19.36 -19.87
CA GLY A 237 12.28 -19.12 -19.90
C GLY A 237 12.63 -17.65 -20.17
N LYS A 238 12.02 -17.03 -21.19
CA LYS A 238 12.26 -15.62 -21.52
C LYS A 238 11.81 -14.67 -20.41
N ASN A 239 10.78 -15.04 -19.66
CA ASN A 239 10.25 -14.22 -18.57
C ASN A 239 10.98 -14.42 -17.23
N VAL A 240 11.81 -15.45 -17.06
CA VAL A 240 12.46 -15.77 -15.78
C VAL A 240 13.33 -14.61 -15.26
N LEU A 241 14.10 -13.97 -16.14
CA LEU A 241 14.96 -12.84 -15.77
C LEU A 241 14.13 -11.64 -15.33
N LYS A 242 13.08 -11.31 -16.09
CA LYS A 242 12.22 -10.17 -15.76
C LYS A 242 11.57 -10.39 -14.39
N THR A 243 10.95 -11.55 -14.17
CA THR A 243 10.30 -11.88 -12.90
C THR A 243 11.30 -11.90 -11.72
N TYR A 244 12.50 -12.45 -11.93
CA TYR A 244 13.54 -12.50 -10.92
C TYR A 244 14.01 -11.09 -10.50
N PHE A 245 14.33 -10.21 -11.46
CA PHE A 245 14.78 -8.85 -11.14
C PHE A 245 13.63 -7.94 -10.67
N ASP A 246 12.38 -8.20 -11.09
CA ASP A 246 11.19 -7.55 -10.52
C ASP A 246 11.05 -7.91 -9.03
N ALA A 247 11.19 -9.19 -8.68
CA ALA A 247 11.18 -9.64 -7.28
C ALA A 247 12.37 -9.09 -6.48
N LEU A 248 13.57 -9.04 -7.08
CA LEU A 248 14.76 -8.47 -6.42
C LEU A 248 14.57 -6.98 -6.12
N ARG A 249 13.95 -6.21 -7.04
CA ARG A 249 13.60 -4.80 -6.79
C ARG A 249 12.59 -4.65 -5.66
N GLN A 250 11.58 -5.51 -5.58
CA GLN A 250 10.60 -5.52 -4.48
C GLN A 250 11.25 -5.87 -3.13
N GLY A 251 12.19 -6.83 -3.14
CA GLY A 251 12.98 -7.24 -1.97
C GLY A 251 14.16 -6.31 -1.62
N ALA A 252 14.40 -5.24 -2.39
CA ALA A 252 15.61 -4.44 -2.23
C ALA A 252 15.73 -3.81 -0.83
N THR A 253 14.62 -3.44 -0.20
CA THR A 253 14.65 -2.88 1.16
C THR A 253 15.06 -3.93 2.21
N SER A 254 14.56 -5.16 2.13
CA SER A 254 14.87 -6.21 3.11
C SER A 254 16.27 -6.78 2.92
N ILE A 255 16.76 -6.83 1.68
CA ILE A 255 18.08 -7.39 1.36
C ILE A 255 19.18 -6.36 1.65
N PHE A 256 19.03 -5.13 1.14
CA PHE A 256 20.10 -4.12 1.14
C PHE A 256 19.92 -3.02 2.19
N LEU A 257 18.69 -2.60 2.48
CA LEU A 257 18.39 -1.43 3.33
C LEU A 257 17.86 -1.83 4.71
N ASN A 258 18.33 -2.96 5.22
CA ASN A 258 17.86 -3.52 6.48
C ASN A 258 18.40 -2.70 7.68
N ASP A 259 17.49 -2.32 8.59
CA ASP A 259 17.83 -1.51 9.76
C ASP A 259 18.72 -2.25 10.77
N GLU A 260 18.75 -3.58 10.75
CA GLU A 260 19.66 -4.40 11.56
C GLU A 260 21.13 -4.29 11.12
N ASP A 261 21.39 -3.75 9.93
CA ASP A 261 22.74 -3.51 9.43
C ASP A 261 23.27 -2.13 9.81
N LEU A 262 22.48 -1.30 10.51
CA LEU A 262 22.91 0.03 10.90
C LEU A 262 24.01 -0.08 11.97
N PRO A 263 25.25 0.31 11.66
CA PRO A 263 26.28 0.31 12.68
C PRO A 263 25.98 1.43 13.69
N LYS A 264 26.23 1.15 14.97
CA LYS A 264 26.02 2.11 16.06
C LYS A 264 27.30 2.86 16.39
N VAL A 265 27.18 4.17 16.57
CA VAL A 265 28.30 5.03 16.99
C VAL A 265 28.76 4.62 18.39
N GLY A 266 30.06 4.49 18.59
CA GLY A 266 30.66 4.13 19.88
C GLY A 266 30.61 2.64 20.23
N GLU A 267 29.80 1.84 19.55
CA GLU A 267 29.78 0.38 19.65
C GLU A 267 30.47 -0.26 18.43
N ASP A 268 29.98 0.04 17.23
CA ASP A 268 30.42 -0.57 15.99
C ASP A 268 31.44 0.28 15.24
N TYR A 269 31.55 1.58 15.52
CA TYR A 269 32.58 2.44 14.93
C TYR A 269 32.76 3.72 15.74
N GLU A 270 33.95 4.31 15.69
CA GLU A 270 34.23 5.60 16.34
C GLU A 270 34.09 6.77 15.36
N ILE A 271 33.69 7.94 15.84
CA ILE A 271 33.74 9.19 15.07
C ILE A 271 35.09 9.87 15.36
N ASN A 272 36.06 9.67 14.47
CA ASN A 272 37.34 10.35 14.51
C ASN A 272 37.39 11.41 13.42
N GLY A 273 36.98 12.64 13.75
CA GLY A 273 36.96 13.75 12.81
C GLY A 273 38.38 14.17 12.39
N ARG A 274 38.80 13.81 11.18
CA ARG A 274 39.91 14.49 10.49
C ARG A 274 39.34 15.35 9.37
N VAL A 275 39.53 16.67 9.46
CA VAL A 275 39.31 17.56 8.32
C VAL A 275 40.43 17.28 7.33
N THR A 276 40.11 16.64 6.20
CA THR A 276 41.05 16.53 5.07
C THR A 276 41.12 17.88 4.37
N SER A 277 42.19 18.12 3.62
CA SER A 277 42.45 19.37 2.90
C SER A 277 41.43 19.72 1.79
N THR A 278 40.39 18.89 1.59
CA THR A 278 39.34 19.08 0.59
C THR A 278 38.04 19.69 1.13
N ASN A 279 37.96 20.08 2.41
CA ASN A 279 36.72 20.56 3.06
C ASN A 279 35.55 19.55 3.08
N ASP A 280 35.78 18.29 2.72
CA ASP A 280 34.84 17.21 3.02
C ASP A 280 35.04 16.81 4.48
N ALA A 281 33.98 16.93 5.29
CA ALA A 281 34.01 16.49 6.67
C ALA A 281 34.41 15.00 6.72
N GLY A 282 35.62 14.68 7.21
CA GLY A 282 36.15 13.31 7.28
C GLY A 282 35.49 12.41 8.32
N VAL A 283 34.20 12.58 8.55
CA VAL A 283 33.34 11.74 9.39
C VAL A 283 32.99 10.42 8.65
N PHE A 284 33.11 10.37 7.32
CA PHE A 284 32.59 9.27 6.49
C PHE A 284 33.57 8.12 6.18
N SER A 285 34.73 8.04 6.82
CA SER A 285 35.79 7.08 6.43
C SER A 285 36.12 5.99 7.44
N ASN A 286 35.51 6.01 8.63
CA ASN A 286 35.73 4.96 9.62
C ASN A 286 34.89 3.73 9.27
N LYS A 287 35.58 2.61 9.07
CA LYS A 287 34.98 1.29 8.82
C LYS A 287 34.33 0.75 10.11
N PRO A 288 33.31 -0.10 10.01
CA PRO A 288 32.80 -0.84 11.15
C PRO A 288 33.88 -1.74 11.78
N ASN A 289 33.81 -1.91 13.09
CA ASN A 289 34.67 -2.74 13.91
C ASN A 289 34.64 -4.18 13.36
N LYS A 290 35.80 -4.84 13.34
CA LYS A 290 36.02 -6.21 12.81
C LYS A 290 35.96 -6.35 11.28
N PHE A 291 35.81 -5.27 10.53
CA PHE A 291 35.89 -5.28 9.06
C PHE A 291 37.10 -4.48 8.57
N ASP A 292 37.58 -4.77 7.36
CA ASP A 292 38.71 -4.08 6.75
C ASP A 292 38.30 -2.87 5.91
N THR A 293 37.10 -2.93 5.34
CA THR A 293 36.49 -1.85 4.59
C THR A 293 34.97 -1.84 4.78
N TRP A 294 34.32 -0.76 4.34
CA TRP A 294 32.86 -0.73 4.19
C TRP A 294 32.37 -1.72 3.13
N ASP A 295 33.15 -1.96 2.08
CA ASP A 295 32.84 -2.96 1.05
C ASP A 295 32.73 -4.35 1.68
N ASP A 296 33.68 -4.74 2.54
CA ASP A 296 33.65 -6.04 3.25
C ASP A 296 32.44 -6.15 4.19
N TYR A 297 32.13 -5.06 4.89
CA TYR A 297 30.95 -4.99 5.77
C TYR A 297 29.67 -5.21 4.97
N ILE A 298 29.46 -4.43 3.90
CA ILE A 298 28.27 -4.50 3.05
C ILE A 298 28.13 -5.89 2.46
N ILE A 299 29.20 -6.45 1.87
CA ILE A 299 29.18 -7.80 1.28
C ILE A 299 28.78 -8.85 2.34
N SER A 300 29.32 -8.75 3.56
CA SER A 300 29.00 -9.70 4.63
C SER A 300 27.53 -9.69 5.06
N LYS A 301 26.84 -8.55 4.93
CA LYS A 301 25.43 -8.39 5.28
C LYS A 301 24.50 -8.81 4.15
N ILE A 302 24.79 -8.39 2.93
CA ILE A 302 23.90 -8.62 1.78
C ILE A 302 23.96 -10.07 1.29
N LYS A 303 25.15 -10.69 1.31
CA LYS A 303 25.37 -12.03 0.76
C LYS A 303 24.38 -13.07 1.32
N PRO A 304 24.26 -13.28 2.65
CA PRO A 304 23.33 -14.28 3.17
C PRO A 304 21.88 -13.99 2.81
N ARG A 305 21.44 -12.72 2.78
CA ARG A 305 20.06 -12.36 2.40
C ARG A 305 19.80 -12.52 0.90
N PHE A 306 20.83 -12.34 0.08
CA PHE A 306 20.73 -12.56 -1.35
C PHE A 306 20.57 -14.04 -1.70
N ILE A 307 21.29 -14.93 -0.99
CA ILE A 307 21.11 -16.39 -1.15
C ILE A 307 19.71 -16.83 -0.71
N ASP A 308 19.23 -16.32 0.42
CA ASP A 308 17.86 -16.55 0.89
C ASP A 308 16.83 -16.14 -0.19
N PHE A 309 16.99 -14.94 -0.75
CA PHE A 309 16.17 -14.47 -1.86
C PHE A 309 16.22 -15.38 -3.10
N ASP A 310 17.41 -15.79 -3.54
CA ASP A 310 17.56 -16.65 -4.72
C ASP A 310 16.89 -18.03 -4.51
N LEU A 311 17.03 -18.60 -3.30
CA LEU A 311 16.34 -19.82 -2.88
C LEU A 311 14.82 -19.66 -2.81
N GLU A 312 14.31 -18.49 -2.39
CA GLU A 312 12.87 -18.19 -2.41
C GLU A 312 12.32 -18.12 -3.84
N GLN A 313 13.09 -17.54 -4.79
CA GLN A 313 12.71 -17.49 -6.20
C GLN A 313 12.81 -18.85 -6.89
N ASN A 314 13.64 -19.75 -6.37
CA ASN A 314 13.88 -21.07 -6.93
C ASN A 314 12.64 -21.97 -6.85
N LYS A 315 12.01 -22.20 -8.01
CA LYS A 315 10.78 -22.99 -8.16
C LYS A 315 10.94 -24.04 -9.25
N ASP A 316 10.37 -25.22 -9.03
CA ASP A 316 10.28 -26.28 -10.04
C ASP A 316 9.14 -25.97 -11.05
N PRO A 317 9.45 -25.84 -12.36
CA PRO A 317 8.45 -25.60 -13.41
C PRO A 317 7.34 -26.69 -13.47
N ALA A 318 7.64 -27.92 -13.07
CA ALA A 318 6.67 -29.02 -13.09
C ALA A 318 5.61 -28.90 -11.98
N GLU A 319 5.97 -28.36 -10.80
CA GLU A 319 5.06 -28.20 -9.66
C GLU A 319 4.14 -26.98 -9.78
N GLN A 320 4.51 -25.99 -10.61
CA GLN A 320 3.68 -24.82 -10.92
C GLN A 320 2.31 -25.18 -11.54
N ASN A 321 2.14 -26.41 -12.02
CA ASN A 321 0.90 -26.89 -12.63
C ASN A 321 0.13 -27.90 -11.79
N GLN A 322 0.72 -28.45 -10.72
CA GLN A 322 0.06 -29.38 -9.81
C GLN A 322 -0.52 -28.71 -8.56
N MET A 323 -0.11 -27.48 -8.23
CA MET A 323 -0.70 -26.69 -7.13
C MET A 323 -2.16 -26.29 -7.35
N ASN A 324 -2.74 -26.50 -8.53
CA ASN A 324 -4.18 -26.30 -8.77
C ASN A 324 -5.07 -27.52 -8.44
N GLN A 325 -4.53 -28.68 -8.01
CA GLN A 325 -5.38 -29.86 -7.76
C GLN A 325 -5.15 -30.71 -6.50
N GLN A 326 -4.15 -30.50 -5.64
CA GLN A 326 -4.03 -31.34 -4.43
C GLN A 326 -3.17 -30.73 -3.30
N SER A 327 -3.81 -30.17 -2.26
CA SER A 327 -3.44 -30.38 -0.85
C SER A 327 -4.34 -29.58 0.11
N SER A 328 -5.28 -30.29 0.74
CA SER A 328 -5.91 -29.91 1.99
C SER A 328 -5.06 -30.45 3.16
N GLN A 329 -4.25 -29.60 3.79
CA GLN A 329 -4.05 -29.46 5.26
C GLN A 329 -2.78 -28.66 5.61
N SER A 330 -2.99 -27.48 6.22
CA SER A 330 -2.15 -26.71 7.16
C SER A 330 -0.63 -26.70 6.90
N VAL A 331 -0.03 -25.63 6.38
CA VAL A 331 0.23 -24.34 7.04
C VAL A 331 0.20 -23.23 5.98
N GLU A 332 -0.64 -22.24 6.24
CA GLU A 332 -0.52 -20.82 5.90
C GLU A 332 0.66 -20.43 4.97
N ASN A 333 0.46 -20.56 3.65
CA ASN A 333 1.21 -19.79 2.65
C ASN A 333 0.22 -19.17 1.69
N LEU A 334 -0.49 -18.16 2.20
CA LEU A 334 -1.26 -17.24 1.38
C LEU A 334 -0.27 -16.45 0.52
N LEU A 335 -0.32 -16.70 -0.79
CA LEU A 335 0.42 -15.99 -1.83
C LEU A 335 0.47 -14.48 -1.50
N PRO A 336 1.62 -13.81 -1.66
CA PRO A 336 1.68 -12.35 -1.58
C PRO A 336 0.73 -11.79 -2.64
N PRO A 337 -0.26 -10.97 -2.26
CA PRO A 337 -1.21 -10.48 -3.23
C PRO A 337 -0.51 -9.44 -4.10
N THR A 338 -0.34 -9.75 -5.38
CA THR A 338 0.03 -8.79 -6.43
C THR A 338 -0.86 -7.56 -6.32
N VAL A 339 -0.26 -6.37 -6.38
CA VAL A 339 -1.00 -5.13 -6.71
C VAL A 339 -1.91 -5.46 -7.90
N PRO A 340 -3.19 -5.04 -7.95
CA PRO A 340 -4.09 -5.47 -9.00
C PRO A 340 -3.43 -5.28 -10.35
N VAL A 341 -3.02 -6.39 -10.96
CA VAL A 341 -2.62 -6.44 -12.35
C VAL A 341 -3.95 -6.39 -13.08
N GLU A 342 -4.14 -5.40 -13.95
CA GLU A 342 -5.23 -5.43 -14.93
C GLU A 342 -5.18 -6.79 -15.63
N GLY A 343 -6.11 -7.71 -15.31
CA GLY A 343 -6.24 -8.96 -16.06
C GLY A 343 -6.76 -10.19 -15.31
N GLU A 344 -6.51 -10.37 -14.01
CA GLU A 344 -7.06 -11.55 -13.31
C GLU A 344 -8.40 -11.21 -12.65
N ALA A 345 -9.47 -11.79 -13.19
CA ALA A 345 -10.80 -11.71 -12.58
C ALA A 345 -10.75 -12.41 -11.22
N VAL A 346 -11.14 -11.68 -10.16
CA VAL A 346 -11.46 -12.29 -8.87
C VAL A 346 -12.51 -13.36 -9.14
N PRO A 347 -12.37 -14.60 -8.60
CA PRO A 347 -13.44 -15.59 -8.65
C PRO A 347 -14.75 -14.96 -8.19
N THR A 348 -15.67 -14.75 -9.11
CA THR A 348 -17.00 -14.22 -8.76
C THR A 348 -17.95 -15.32 -8.33
N ASP A 349 -17.58 -16.59 -8.57
CA ASP A 349 -18.35 -17.74 -8.13
C ASP A 349 -18.38 -17.79 -6.59
N PRO A 350 -19.55 -17.60 -5.96
CA PRO A 350 -19.71 -17.69 -4.51
C PRO A 350 -19.18 -19.00 -3.92
N LYS A 351 -19.20 -20.10 -4.68
CA LYS A 351 -18.71 -21.41 -4.22
C LYS A 351 -17.19 -21.48 -4.15
N GLU A 352 -16.49 -20.94 -5.15
CA GLU A 352 -15.03 -20.85 -5.13
C GLU A 352 -14.54 -19.88 -4.04
N LEU A 353 -15.28 -18.79 -3.82
CA LEU A 353 -15.00 -17.86 -2.74
C LEU A 353 -15.18 -18.52 -1.37
N ILE A 354 -16.26 -19.30 -1.17
CA ILE A 354 -16.53 -19.99 0.09
C ILE A 354 -15.44 -20.99 0.50
N GLU A 355 -14.82 -21.67 -0.47
CA GLU A 355 -13.76 -22.63 -0.16
C GLU A 355 -12.48 -21.97 0.37
N ASN A 356 -12.23 -20.71 0.03
CA ASN A 356 -11.01 -19.98 0.39
C ASN A 356 -11.13 -19.12 1.66
N ILE A 357 -12.28 -19.14 2.35
CA ILE A 357 -12.50 -18.34 3.56
C ILE A 357 -11.92 -19.04 4.80
N PRO A 358 -11.29 -18.29 5.74
CA PRO A 358 -10.88 -18.83 7.03
C PRO A 358 -11.98 -19.62 7.77
N ARG A 359 -11.59 -20.78 8.32
CA ARG A 359 -12.44 -21.65 9.13
C ARG A 359 -12.26 -21.32 10.62
N PHE A 360 -12.91 -20.24 11.07
CA PHE A 360 -12.77 -19.70 12.43
C PHE A 360 -13.19 -20.68 13.53
N VAL A 361 -12.50 -20.64 14.67
CA VAL A 361 -12.94 -21.33 15.87
C VAL A 361 -14.07 -20.50 16.50
N PRO A 362 -15.29 -21.06 16.68
CA PRO A 362 -16.36 -20.35 17.38
C PRO A 362 -15.94 -20.09 18.83
N GLN A 363 -16.04 -18.83 19.23
CA GLN A 363 -15.71 -18.41 20.59
C GLN A 363 -16.98 -18.44 21.43
N VAL A 364 -16.95 -19.10 22.59
CA VAL A 364 -18.06 -19.13 23.54
C VAL A 364 -18.17 -17.74 24.17
N ARG A 365 -19.37 -17.14 24.14
CA ARG A 365 -19.60 -15.84 24.78
C ARG A 365 -19.22 -15.88 26.26
N SER A 366 -18.74 -14.76 26.78
CA SER A 366 -18.21 -14.64 28.13
C SER A 366 -19.17 -15.20 29.19
N LEU A 367 -20.48 -14.91 29.04
CA LEU A 367 -21.57 -15.39 29.90
C LEU A 367 -21.62 -16.92 30.04
N TYR A 368 -21.18 -17.67 29.04
CA TYR A 368 -21.21 -19.13 29.01
C TYR A 368 -19.80 -19.76 29.05
N SER A 369 -18.74 -18.96 28.90
CA SER A 369 -17.36 -19.45 28.79
C SER A 369 -16.81 -20.11 30.07
N THR A 370 -17.40 -19.82 31.24
CA THR A 370 -17.02 -20.43 32.52
C THR A 370 -17.70 -21.78 32.77
N LEU A 371 -18.67 -22.16 31.93
CA LEU A 371 -19.37 -23.44 32.08
C LEU A 371 -18.43 -24.60 31.80
N SER A 372 -18.66 -25.72 32.51
CA SER A 372 -18.03 -26.99 32.17
C SER A 372 -18.50 -27.47 30.80
N THR A 373 -17.69 -28.30 30.15
CA THR A 373 -18.04 -28.94 28.86
C THR A 373 -19.45 -29.56 28.88
N SER A 374 -19.78 -30.34 29.90
CA SER A 374 -21.10 -30.97 30.02
C SER A 374 -22.23 -29.96 30.22
N ALA A 375 -21.99 -28.90 30.99
CA ALA A 375 -23.00 -27.87 31.25
C ALA A 375 -23.28 -27.02 29.99
N LEU A 376 -22.24 -26.65 29.24
CA LEU A 376 -22.39 -25.93 27.98
C LEU A 376 -23.14 -26.76 26.94
N LEU A 377 -22.76 -28.03 26.77
CA LEU A 377 -23.41 -28.95 25.83
C LEU A 377 -24.90 -29.13 26.14
N ASN A 378 -25.25 -29.34 27.42
CA ASN A 378 -26.63 -29.45 27.84
C ASN A 378 -27.40 -28.15 27.55
N ARG A 379 -26.87 -27.01 28.00
CA ARG A 379 -27.54 -25.71 27.85
C ARG A 379 -27.75 -25.33 26.39
N TYR A 380 -26.74 -25.56 25.54
CA TYR A 380 -26.88 -25.41 24.11
C TYR A 380 -27.96 -26.35 23.58
N SER A 381 -27.89 -27.65 23.85
CA SER A 381 -28.84 -28.64 23.31
C SER A 381 -30.31 -28.34 23.67
N THR A 382 -30.58 -27.81 24.87
CA THR A 382 -31.93 -27.46 25.34
C THR A 382 -32.45 -26.11 24.85
N TYR A 383 -31.61 -25.26 24.26
CA TYR A 383 -32.02 -23.96 23.76
C TYR A 383 -32.69 -24.10 22.38
N THR A 384 -33.92 -23.58 22.24
CA THR A 384 -34.79 -23.79 21.08
C THR A 384 -34.99 -22.56 20.18
N GLU A 385 -34.54 -21.37 20.60
CA GLU A 385 -34.76 -20.16 19.80
C GLU A 385 -33.89 -20.15 18.53
N PRO A 386 -34.36 -19.55 17.42
CA PRO A 386 -33.62 -19.53 16.14
C PRO A 386 -32.24 -18.87 16.21
N ASN A 387 -32.04 -17.92 17.11
CA ASN A 387 -30.77 -17.19 17.31
C ASN A 387 -29.75 -17.94 18.19
N LYS A 388 -29.95 -19.25 18.38
CA LYS A 388 -29.14 -20.12 19.24
C LYS A 388 -27.63 -19.98 19.05
N SER A 389 -27.15 -19.92 17.80
CA SER A 389 -25.72 -19.73 17.54
C SER A 389 -25.24 -18.40 18.13
N ASP A 390 -25.91 -17.30 17.79
CA ASP A 390 -25.51 -15.95 18.22
C ASP A 390 -25.64 -15.74 19.72
N VAL A 391 -26.50 -16.49 20.40
CA VAL A 391 -26.63 -16.43 21.86
C VAL A 391 -25.43 -17.06 22.55
N PHE A 392 -24.91 -18.18 22.05
CA PHE A 392 -23.84 -18.91 22.73
C PHE A 392 -22.45 -18.58 22.19
N PHE A 393 -22.36 -18.16 20.93
CA PHE A 393 -21.09 -18.03 20.22
C PHE A 393 -20.96 -16.67 19.53
N TYR A 394 -19.71 -16.27 19.33
CA TYR A 394 -19.32 -15.21 18.41
C TYR A 394 -18.13 -15.69 17.57
N PHE A 395 -17.88 -15.02 16.45
CA PHE A 395 -16.80 -15.37 15.52
C PHE A 395 -15.86 -14.20 15.31
N GLU A 396 -14.59 -14.52 15.13
CA GLU A 396 -13.52 -13.54 14.91
C GLU A 396 -13.41 -13.11 13.44
N ASN A 397 -14.55 -12.73 12.85
CA ASN A 397 -14.63 -12.23 11.47
C ASN A 397 -15.17 -10.79 11.43
N PRO A 398 -14.43 -9.80 11.96
CA PRO A 398 -14.96 -8.44 12.06
C PRO A 398 -14.83 -7.67 10.75
N ILE A 399 -14.11 -8.19 9.76
CA ILE A 399 -13.83 -7.47 8.51
C ILE A 399 -14.69 -8.05 7.38
N ASN A 400 -14.59 -9.34 7.07
CA ASN A 400 -15.29 -9.91 5.91
C ASN A 400 -16.76 -10.25 6.22
N THR A 401 -17.62 -9.24 6.20
CA THR A 401 -19.05 -9.35 6.53
C THR A 401 -19.88 -10.07 5.45
N ARG A 402 -19.29 -10.44 4.31
CA ARG A 402 -19.96 -11.23 3.26
C ARG A 402 -20.37 -12.62 3.75
N PHE A 403 -19.62 -13.19 4.68
CA PHE A 403 -19.82 -14.57 5.10
C PHE A 403 -20.28 -14.65 6.55
N SER A 404 -21.46 -15.23 6.76
CA SER A 404 -21.98 -15.50 8.09
C SER A 404 -21.55 -16.88 8.57
N TYR A 405 -21.30 -16.98 9.87
CA TYR A 405 -20.87 -18.20 10.54
C TYR A 405 -21.91 -18.58 11.60
N THR A 406 -22.38 -19.83 11.53
CA THR A 406 -23.43 -20.31 12.43
C THR A 406 -23.05 -21.67 12.98
N VAL A 407 -23.00 -21.81 14.32
CA VAL A 407 -22.88 -23.12 14.96
C VAL A 407 -24.19 -23.87 14.78
N THR A 408 -24.14 -25.03 14.14
CA THR A 408 -25.32 -25.87 13.86
C THR A 408 -25.46 -27.00 14.87
N SER A 409 -24.35 -27.56 15.33
CA SER A 409 -24.35 -28.63 16.34
C SER A 409 -23.08 -28.62 17.17
N LEU A 410 -23.16 -29.23 18.36
CA LEU A 410 -22.03 -29.52 19.23
C LEU A 410 -21.92 -31.04 19.42
N SER A 411 -20.70 -31.54 19.48
CA SER A 411 -20.40 -32.94 19.77
C SER A 411 -19.26 -33.04 20.77
N LEU A 412 -19.18 -34.18 21.47
CA LEU A 412 -18.12 -34.45 22.43
C LEU A 412 -17.12 -35.41 21.80
N ASN A 413 -15.86 -34.98 21.66
CA ASN A 413 -14.78 -35.81 21.15
C ASN A 413 -13.59 -35.73 22.13
N ASN A 414 -13.14 -36.87 22.64
CA ASN A 414 -12.01 -36.96 23.58
C ASN A 414 -12.08 -35.99 24.79
N GLY A 415 -13.28 -35.76 25.34
CA GLY A 415 -13.50 -34.87 26.48
C GLY A 415 -13.55 -33.38 26.14
N LYS A 416 -13.40 -33.02 24.87
CA LYS A 416 -13.50 -31.66 24.36
C LYS A 416 -14.74 -31.48 23.48
N ILE A 417 -15.24 -30.25 23.39
CA ILE A 417 -16.40 -29.94 22.55
C ILE A 417 -15.91 -29.61 21.14
N GLU A 418 -16.46 -30.30 20.15
CA GLU A 418 -16.35 -29.94 18.75
C GLU A 418 -17.65 -29.29 18.26
N ALA A 419 -17.54 -28.10 17.68
CA ALA A 419 -18.65 -27.39 17.05
C ALA A 419 -18.64 -27.62 15.54
N THR A 420 -19.80 -28.01 14.99
CA THR A 420 -20.04 -27.96 13.55
C THR A 420 -20.52 -26.56 13.19
N VAL A 421 -19.81 -25.91 12.29
CA VAL A 421 -20.06 -24.54 11.86
C VAL A 421 -20.45 -24.54 10.38
N MET A 422 -21.51 -23.83 10.06
CA MET A 422 -21.93 -23.52 8.69
C MET A 422 -21.45 -22.12 8.31
N ILE A 423 -20.84 -22.00 7.13
CA ILE A 423 -20.54 -20.73 6.49
C ILE A 423 -21.58 -20.53 5.38
N GLN A 424 -22.14 -19.33 5.29
CA GLN A 424 -23.11 -18.97 4.25
C GLN A 424 -22.74 -17.62 3.62
N ASP A 425 -22.83 -17.52 2.29
CA ASP A 425 -22.64 -16.26 1.56
C ASP A 425 -23.86 -15.34 1.73
N ALA A 426 -23.61 -14.06 1.97
CA ALA A 426 -24.64 -13.04 2.13
C ALA A 426 -25.35 -12.71 0.81
N VAL A 427 -24.64 -12.81 -0.32
CA VAL A 427 -25.10 -12.52 -1.68
C VAL A 427 -25.80 -13.72 -2.28
N ASP A 428 -25.17 -14.90 -2.24
CA ASP A 428 -25.76 -16.18 -2.67
C ASP A 428 -26.11 -17.05 -1.47
N LYS A 429 -27.38 -17.02 -1.06
CA LYS A 429 -27.84 -17.76 0.13
C LYS A 429 -27.74 -19.29 -0.04
N ASP A 430 -27.65 -19.81 -1.27
CA ASP A 430 -27.55 -21.23 -1.53
C ASP A 430 -26.09 -21.74 -1.47
N ALA A 431 -25.12 -20.82 -1.61
CA ALA A 431 -23.71 -21.11 -1.40
C ALA A 431 -23.43 -21.27 0.11
N ARG A 432 -23.19 -22.52 0.53
CA ARG A 432 -22.89 -22.89 1.92
C ARG A 432 -21.87 -24.02 2.01
N THR A 433 -21.06 -24.01 3.05
CA THR A 433 -20.15 -25.11 3.40
C THR A 433 -20.17 -25.33 4.91
N THR A 434 -19.72 -26.49 5.36
CA THR A 434 -19.64 -26.82 6.79
C THR A 434 -18.25 -27.31 7.17
N TYR A 435 -17.87 -27.05 8.41
CA TYR A 435 -16.60 -27.54 8.97
C TYR A 435 -16.74 -27.77 10.47
N THR A 436 -15.76 -28.49 11.03
CA THR A 436 -15.71 -28.79 12.46
C THR A 436 -14.48 -28.17 13.11
N ARG A 437 -14.66 -27.58 14.29
CA ARG A 437 -13.58 -27.04 15.14
C ARG A 437 -13.80 -27.40 16.60
N GLU A 438 -12.70 -27.70 17.27
CA GLU A 438 -12.65 -27.81 18.72
C GLU A 438 -12.82 -26.41 19.35
N LEU A 439 -13.65 -26.31 20.39
CA LEU A 439 -13.81 -25.09 21.18
C LEU A 439 -12.63 -24.90 22.14
N ASP A 440 -12.05 -23.69 22.16
CA ASP A 440 -10.94 -23.28 23.02
C ASP A 440 -11.36 -22.35 24.18
N THR A 441 -12.63 -21.93 24.20
CA THR A 441 -13.19 -20.94 25.15
C THR A 441 -14.21 -21.54 26.12
N VAL A 442 -13.97 -22.76 26.58
CA VAL A 442 -14.82 -23.48 27.54
C VAL A 442 -14.10 -23.63 28.86
N SER A 443 -14.84 -23.57 29.98
CA SER A 443 -14.29 -23.69 31.34
C SER A 443 -13.19 -22.67 31.66
N LEU A 444 -13.31 -21.46 31.10
CA LEU A 444 -12.37 -20.37 31.35
C LEU A 444 -12.47 -19.87 32.78
N SER A 445 -11.35 -19.36 33.30
CA SER A 445 -11.28 -18.70 34.61
C SER A 445 -10.19 -17.62 34.64
N GLY A 446 -10.29 -16.71 35.61
CA GLY A 446 -9.30 -15.65 35.82
C GLY A 446 -9.06 -14.79 34.57
N THR A 447 -7.79 -14.59 34.22
CA THR A 447 -7.38 -13.75 33.08
C THR A 447 -7.91 -14.26 31.74
N ALA A 448 -8.05 -15.58 31.56
CA ALA A 448 -8.54 -16.13 30.28
C ALA A 448 -10.02 -15.78 30.04
N GLN A 449 -10.85 -15.82 31.10
CA GLN A 449 -12.24 -15.37 31.02
C GLN A 449 -12.31 -13.87 30.71
N GLN A 450 -11.48 -13.06 31.36
CA GLN A 450 -11.44 -11.62 31.11
C GLN A 450 -11.01 -11.27 29.69
N ILE A 451 -9.98 -11.94 29.15
CA ILE A 451 -9.56 -11.74 27.77
C ILE A 451 -10.71 -12.05 26.82
N ASN A 452 -11.44 -13.16 27.05
CA ASN A 452 -12.59 -13.53 26.23
C ASN A 452 -13.72 -12.48 26.30
N GLU A 453 -14.02 -11.95 27.48
CA GLU A 453 -14.99 -10.87 27.66
C GLU A 453 -14.60 -9.60 26.89
N ASN A 454 -13.35 -9.14 27.04
CA ASN A 454 -12.87 -7.96 26.34
C ASN A 454 -12.80 -8.19 24.83
N ARG A 455 -12.48 -9.43 24.40
CA ARG A 455 -12.46 -9.81 22.99
C ARG A 455 -13.85 -9.76 22.36
N GLU A 456 -14.87 -10.25 23.07
CA GLU A 456 -16.27 -10.20 22.66
C GLU A 456 -16.75 -8.75 22.41
N LEU A 457 -16.16 -7.77 23.11
CA LEU A 457 -16.43 -6.34 22.91
C LEU A 457 -15.58 -5.70 21.80
N ALA A 458 -14.33 -6.13 21.64
CA ALA A 458 -13.37 -5.55 20.69
C ALA A 458 -13.75 -5.82 19.23
N TYR A 459 -14.12 -7.06 18.89
CA TYR A 459 -14.38 -7.47 17.52
C TYR A 459 -15.57 -6.72 16.88
N PRO A 460 -16.72 -6.55 17.56
CA PRO A 460 -17.81 -5.71 17.05
C PRO A 460 -17.46 -4.22 16.93
N ALA A 461 -16.45 -3.73 17.63
CA ALA A 461 -15.96 -2.36 17.46
C ALA A 461 -15.13 -2.22 16.16
N ILE A 462 -14.23 -3.19 15.93
CA ILE A 462 -13.48 -3.31 14.67
C ILE A 462 -14.43 -3.45 13.47
N GLU A 463 -15.51 -4.24 13.62
CA GLU A 463 -16.52 -4.40 12.58
C GLU A 463 -17.19 -3.09 12.20
N ARG A 464 -17.53 -2.25 13.17
CA ARG A 464 -18.10 -0.92 12.91
C ARG A 464 -17.16 -0.02 12.10
N LEU A 465 -15.85 -0.10 12.31
CA LEU A 465 -14.88 0.62 11.48
C LEU A 465 -14.98 0.17 10.01
N PHE A 466 -14.97 -1.14 9.75
CA PHE A 466 -15.03 -1.65 8.38
C PHE A 466 -16.39 -1.42 7.71
N LEU A 467 -17.51 -1.49 8.45
CA LEU A 467 -18.82 -1.10 7.94
C LEU A 467 -18.86 0.37 7.50
N ASN A 468 -18.25 1.27 8.27
CA ASN A 468 -18.13 2.68 7.88
C ASN A 468 -17.27 2.85 6.62
N PHE A 469 -16.19 2.08 6.50
CA PHE A 469 -15.37 2.05 5.29
C PHE A 469 -16.17 1.53 4.07
N TYR A 470 -16.91 0.43 4.20
CA TYR A 470 -17.76 -0.12 3.14
C TYR A 470 -18.78 0.89 2.66
N GLN A 471 -19.49 1.52 3.59
CA GLN A 471 -20.45 2.56 3.26
C GLN A 471 -19.78 3.75 2.56
N ALA A 472 -18.58 4.15 2.96
CA ALA A 472 -17.84 5.23 2.31
C ALA A 472 -17.44 4.87 0.87
N VAL A 473 -17.01 3.62 0.63
CA VAL A 473 -16.66 3.15 -0.72
C VAL A 473 -17.89 2.82 -1.59
N GLY A 474 -19.10 2.91 -1.05
CA GLY A 474 -20.35 2.70 -1.79
C GLY A 474 -20.87 1.25 -1.74
N LEU A 475 -20.37 0.45 -0.81
CA LEU A 475 -20.78 -0.93 -0.55
C LEU A 475 -21.63 -1.03 0.73
N ASN A 476 -22.41 -2.11 0.82
CA ASN A 476 -23.13 -2.49 2.03
C ASN A 476 -22.38 -3.62 2.76
N ALA A 477 -22.92 -4.03 3.91
CA ALA A 477 -22.37 -5.12 4.73
C ALA A 477 -22.33 -6.48 4.01
N ASP A 478 -23.13 -6.68 2.97
CA ASP A 478 -23.11 -7.91 2.17
C ASP A 478 -21.89 -8.01 1.24
N LEU A 479 -21.15 -6.92 1.03
CA LEU A 479 -20.01 -6.83 0.12
C LEU A 479 -20.32 -7.39 -1.27
N ASN A 480 -21.50 -7.04 -1.80
CA ASN A 480 -21.86 -7.41 -3.16
C ASN A 480 -21.05 -6.61 -4.20
N TYR A 481 -19.93 -7.18 -4.62
CA TYR A 481 -19.03 -6.59 -5.62
C TYR A 481 -19.62 -6.50 -7.04
N ALA A 482 -20.72 -7.20 -7.32
CA ALA A 482 -21.38 -7.22 -8.63
C ALA A 482 -22.44 -6.13 -8.79
N ASP A 483 -22.80 -5.41 -7.73
CA ASP A 483 -23.80 -4.33 -7.76
C ASP A 483 -23.17 -3.04 -8.35
N ALA A 484 -22.80 -3.12 -9.63
CA ALA A 484 -22.03 -2.12 -10.38
C ALA A 484 -22.70 -0.74 -10.45
N THR A 485 -24.01 -0.64 -10.18
CA THR A 485 -24.74 0.63 -10.19
C THR A 485 -24.60 1.46 -8.92
N LYS A 486 -24.03 0.89 -7.85
CA LYS A 486 -23.81 1.57 -6.55
C LYS A 486 -22.32 1.76 -6.21
N VAL A 487 -21.45 0.95 -6.80
CA VAL A 487 -20.05 0.81 -6.42
C VAL A 487 -19.18 1.49 -7.46
N TYR A 488 -18.89 2.78 -7.24
CA TYR A 488 -18.09 3.63 -8.13
C TYR A 488 -16.57 3.47 -7.90
N VAL A 489 -16.16 2.28 -7.50
CA VAL A 489 -14.79 1.89 -7.10
C VAL A 489 -14.42 0.56 -7.74
N GLU A 490 -13.12 0.29 -7.94
CA GLU A 490 -12.66 -0.99 -8.48
C GLU A 490 -12.94 -2.12 -7.47
N PRO A 491 -13.87 -3.05 -7.74
CA PRO A 491 -14.27 -4.04 -6.74
C PRO A 491 -13.12 -4.96 -6.30
N GLN A 492 -12.15 -5.19 -7.21
CA GLN A 492 -10.94 -5.95 -6.98
C GLN A 492 -10.05 -5.33 -5.90
N THR A 493 -9.88 -4.01 -5.91
CA THR A 493 -9.10 -3.31 -4.87
C THR A 493 -9.77 -3.46 -3.51
N ILE A 494 -11.10 -3.30 -3.44
CA ILE A 494 -11.81 -3.43 -2.17
C ILE A 494 -11.77 -4.87 -1.65
N PHE A 495 -12.00 -5.86 -2.51
CA PHE A 495 -11.83 -7.27 -2.17
C PHE A 495 -10.43 -7.54 -1.61
N GLN A 496 -9.39 -7.03 -2.27
CA GLN A 496 -8.00 -7.19 -1.82
C GLN A 496 -7.75 -6.50 -0.47
N MET A 497 -8.31 -5.32 -0.23
CA MET A 497 -8.22 -4.64 1.06
C MET A 497 -8.87 -5.45 2.19
N VAL A 498 -10.09 -5.95 1.96
CA VAL A 498 -10.81 -6.84 2.90
C VAL A 498 -9.96 -8.08 3.20
N TYR A 499 -9.43 -8.73 2.17
CA TYR A 499 -8.58 -9.90 2.30
C TYR A 499 -7.29 -9.61 3.08
N LEU A 500 -6.59 -8.52 2.77
CA LEU A 500 -5.37 -8.10 3.43
C LEU A 500 -5.59 -7.76 4.90
N ALA A 501 -6.68 -7.08 5.22
CA ALA A 501 -7.04 -6.78 6.60
C ALA A 501 -7.40 -8.06 7.37
N MET A 502 -8.11 -9.01 6.74
CA MET A 502 -8.37 -10.34 7.29
C MET A 502 -7.09 -11.14 7.53
N ARG A 503 -6.10 -11.04 6.65
CA ARG A 503 -4.78 -11.64 6.88
C ARG A 503 -4.05 -10.95 8.01
N ALA A 504 -4.10 -9.62 8.07
CA ALA A 504 -3.45 -8.80 9.09
C ALA A 504 -3.97 -9.12 10.51
N ILE A 505 -5.29 -9.20 10.71
CA ILE A 505 -5.87 -9.52 12.02
C ILE A 505 -5.60 -10.97 12.46
N ASN A 506 -5.29 -11.86 11.51
CA ASN A 506 -5.00 -13.25 11.80
C ASN A 506 -3.53 -13.53 12.14
N LYS A 507 -2.63 -12.56 11.92
CA LYS A 507 -1.20 -12.66 12.24
C LYS A 507 -0.97 -12.95 13.74
N PRO A 508 -0.02 -13.84 14.10
CA PRO A 508 0.31 -14.12 15.49
C PRO A 508 0.71 -12.87 16.27
N GLU A 509 1.46 -11.95 15.65
CA GLU A 509 1.90 -10.70 16.29
C GLU A 509 0.71 -9.85 16.72
N PHE A 510 -0.27 -9.67 15.81
CA PHE A 510 -1.49 -8.94 16.10
C PHE A 510 -2.28 -9.60 17.25
N LYS A 511 -2.46 -10.92 17.18
CA LYS A 511 -3.23 -11.68 18.20
C LYS A 511 -2.58 -11.60 19.58
N ASN A 512 -1.25 -11.66 19.66
CA ASN A 512 -0.49 -11.60 20.91
C ASN A 512 -0.52 -10.21 21.54
N ASP A 513 -0.30 -9.18 20.74
CA ASP A 513 -0.37 -7.79 21.20
C ASP A 513 -1.79 -7.42 21.63
N LEU A 514 -2.80 -7.81 20.83
CA LEU A 514 -4.20 -7.61 21.19
C LEU A 514 -4.51 -8.32 22.50
N ASN A 515 -4.07 -9.57 22.70
CA ASN A 515 -4.23 -10.27 23.98
C ASN A 515 -3.62 -9.53 25.17
N THR A 516 -2.47 -8.88 24.98
CA THR A 516 -1.81 -8.06 26.01
C THR A 516 -2.62 -6.80 26.34
N ILE A 517 -3.32 -6.23 25.36
CA ILE A 517 -4.26 -5.12 25.58
C ILE A 517 -5.50 -5.62 26.31
N LEU A 518 -6.06 -6.76 25.88
CA LEU A 518 -7.27 -7.37 26.42
C LEU A 518 -7.08 -7.94 27.83
N SER A 519 -5.86 -8.29 28.24
CA SER A 519 -5.58 -8.83 29.58
C SER A 519 -5.57 -7.77 30.69
N ARG A 520 -5.77 -6.48 30.35
CA ARG A 520 -5.73 -5.39 31.33
C ARG A 520 -7.04 -5.32 32.12
N GLY A 521 -6.91 -5.65 33.41
CA GLY A 521 -7.97 -5.82 34.41
C GLY A 521 -9.00 -4.70 34.53
N ILE A 522 -8.53 -3.44 34.48
CA ILE A 522 -9.31 -2.23 34.80
C ILE A 522 -9.03 -1.21 33.69
N GLY A 523 -10.07 -0.72 33.03
CA GLY A 523 -9.96 0.37 32.04
C GLY A 523 -9.81 -0.06 30.57
N PHE A 524 -10.23 -1.28 30.19
CA PHE A 524 -10.41 -1.63 28.79
C PHE A 524 -11.48 -0.71 28.15
N SER A 525 -11.14 -0.12 27.00
CA SER A 525 -12.08 0.61 26.14
C SER A 525 -11.95 0.07 24.72
N THR A 526 -13.08 -0.02 24.00
CA THR A 526 -13.08 -0.35 22.57
C THR A 526 -12.23 0.63 21.75
N ASP A 527 -12.07 1.87 22.22
CA ASP A 527 -11.20 2.86 21.56
C ASP A 527 -9.73 2.42 21.52
N GLN A 528 -9.29 1.63 22.51
CA GLN A 528 -7.93 1.10 22.56
C GLN A 528 -7.73 -0.01 21.53
N SER A 529 -8.70 -0.93 21.40
CA SER A 529 -8.66 -1.96 20.36
C SER A 529 -8.76 -1.36 18.97
N ASP A 530 -9.65 -0.37 18.78
CA ASP A 530 -9.82 0.34 17.51
C ASP A 530 -8.53 1.09 17.14
N SER A 531 -7.96 1.85 18.08
CA SER A 531 -6.71 2.57 17.85
C SER A 531 -5.54 1.63 17.55
N TYR A 532 -5.44 0.50 18.27
CA TYR A 532 -4.41 -0.51 18.01
C TYR A 532 -4.59 -1.12 16.62
N PHE A 533 -5.80 -1.54 16.28
CA PHE A 533 -6.12 -2.14 14.99
C PHE A 533 -5.88 -1.17 13.82
N LEU A 534 -6.35 0.08 13.92
CA LEU A 534 -6.13 1.11 12.91
C LEU A 534 -4.65 1.44 12.74
N ASN A 535 -3.89 1.50 13.84
CA ASN A 535 -2.44 1.69 13.79
C ASN A 535 -1.74 0.47 13.14
N PHE A 536 -2.17 -0.74 13.48
CA PHE A 536 -1.64 -1.96 12.90
C PHE A 536 -1.84 -2.00 11.39
N LEU A 537 -3.08 -1.75 10.93
CA LEU A 537 -3.42 -1.64 9.50
C LEU A 537 -2.65 -0.52 8.81
N ARG A 538 -2.59 0.67 9.41
CA ARG A 538 -1.87 1.82 8.85
C ARG A 538 -0.42 1.48 8.52
N ASN A 539 0.22 0.69 9.37
CA ASN A 539 1.63 0.31 9.21
C ASN A 539 1.81 -1.01 8.42
N GLN A 540 0.72 -1.65 7.98
CA GLN A 540 0.85 -2.81 7.09
C GLN A 540 1.35 -2.34 5.72
N LEU A 541 2.50 -2.87 5.33
CA LEU A 541 3.03 -2.75 3.99
C LEU A 541 2.44 -3.85 3.10
N ILE A 542 1.97 -3.43 1.93
CA ILE A 542 1.50 -4.29 0.87
C ILE A 542 2.61 -4.33 -0.18
N ASN A 543 3.11 -5.54 -0.43
CA ASN A 543 4.23 -5.79 -1.33
C ASN A 543 5.47 -4.94 -1.03
N SER A 544 5.66 -4.57 0.25
CA SER A 544 6.76 -3.71 0.72
C SER A 544 6.82 -2.31 0.09
N GLN A 545 5.79 -1.90 -0.65
CA GLN A 545 5.77 -0.66 -1.45
C GLN A 545 4.72 0.33 -0.96
N PHE A 546 3.52 -0.16 -0.62
CA PHE A 546 2.38 0.70 -0.29
C PHE A 546 1.93 0.47 1.15
N LEU A 547 1.61 1.55 1.85
CA LEU A 547 0.85 1.45 3.09
C LEU A 547 -0.57 0.98 2.75
N TYR A 548 -1.20 0.22 3.64
CA TYR A 548 -2.54 -0.33 3.43
C TYR A 548 -3.55 0.67 2.88
N TRP A 549 -3.64 1.86 3.48
CA TRP A 549 -4.59 2.89 3.08
C TRP A 549 -4.27 3.57 1.74
N GLN A 550 -3.04 3.44 1.23
CA GLN A 550 -2.67 3.99 -0.09
C GLN A 550 -3.34 3.25 -1.24
N LEU A 551 -3.77 1.99 -1.05
CA LEU A 551 -4.54 1.27 -2.07
C LEU A 551 -5.78 2.04 -2.52
N VAL A 552 -6.44 2.73 -1.58
CA VAL A 552 -7.64 3.52 -1.86
C VAL A 552 -7.32 4.70 -2.77
N SER A 553 -6.25 5.45 -2.47
CA SER A 553 -5.86 6.59 -3.31
C SER A 553 -5.36 6.15 -4.68
N GLU A 554 -4.63 5.02 -4.77
CA GLU A 554 -4.18 4.46 -6.05
C GLU A 554 -5.35 3.97 -6.92
N MET A 555 -6.36 3.34 -6.33
CA MET A 555 -7.59 2.97 -7.03
C MET A 555 -8.28 4.20 -7.65
N TYR A 556 -8.48 5.26 -6.88
CA TYR A 556 -9.09 6.47 -7.43
C TYR A 556 -8.22 7.17 -8.47
N LYS A 557 -6.88 7.10 -8.38
CA LYS A 557 -5.99 7.59 -9.44
C LYS A 557 -6.18 6.83 -10.74
N ARG A 558 -6.25 5.50 -10.71
CA ARG A 558 -6.49 4.67 -11.91
C ARG A 558 -7.82 5.01 -12.57
N ILE A 559 -8.90 5.07 -11.78
CA ILE A 559 -10.23 5.48 -12.28
C ILE A 559 -10.16 6.88 -12.91
N PHE A 560 -9.52 7.83 -12.24
CA PHE A 560 -9.42 9.21 -12.72
C PHE A 560 -8.62 9.31 -14.03
N VAL A 561 -7.51 8.57 -14.15
CA VAL A 561 -6.70 8.49 -15.37
C VAL A 561 -7.49 7.85 -16.51
N ALA A 562 -8.28 6.81 -16.24
CA ALA A 562 -9.15 6.19 -17.23
C ALA A 562 -10.16 7.20 -17.80
N PHE A 563 -10.79 8.02 -16.95
CA PHE A 563 -11.66 9.08 -17.44
C PHE A 563 -10.95 10.10 -18.33
N ILE A 564 -9.76 10.57 -17.94
CA ILE A 564 -8.98 11.51 -18.75
C ILE A 564 -8.70 10.90 -20.12
N ARG A 565 -8.23 9.65 -20.14
CA ARG A 565 -7.93 8.92 -21.38
C ARG A 565 -9.18 8.81 -22.26
N ASP A 566 -10.28 8.33 -21.69
CA ASP A 566 -11.45 7.90 -22.46
C ASP A 566 -12.35 9.06 -22.88
N PHE A 567 -12.47 10.12 -22.08
CA PHE A 567 -13.20 11.33 -22.46
C PHE A 567 -12.53 12.15 -23.57
N ASN A 568 -11.25 11.91 -23.82
CA ASN A 568 -10.50 12.53 -24.91
C ASN A 568 -10.44 11.65 -26.19
N LYS A 569 -10.91 10.39 -26.15
CA LYS A 569 -10.93 9.52 -27.34
C LYS A 569 -11.83 10.11 -28.44
N GLU A 570 -11.39 10.05 -29.69
CA GLU A 570 -12.08 10.72 -30.81
C GLU A 570 -13.50 10.21 -31.05
N ASP A 571 -13.76 8.92 -30.78
CA ASP A 571 -15.06 8.26 -30.93
C ASP A 571 -16.00 8.49 -29.74
N LEU A 572 -15.46 8.69 -28.55
CA LEU A 572 -16.23 8.90 -27.32
C LEU A 572 -16.53 10.37 -27.03
N LYS A 573 -15.65 11.27 -27.44
CA LYS A 573 -15.77 12.72 -27.21
C LYS A 573 -17.07 13.34 -27.77
N PRO A 574 -17.55 12.99 -28.99
CA PRO A 574 -18.84 13.47 -29.48
C PRO A 574 -20.01 12.98 -28.62
N LYS A 575 -19.97 11.72 -28.14
CA LYS A 575 -21.00 11.16 -27.26
C LYS A 575 -21.04 11.90 -25.92
N LEU A 576 -19.87 12.19 -25.35
CA LEU A 576 -19.75 13.00 -24.14
C LEU A 576 -20.41 14.37 -24.32
N LEU A 577 -20.06 15.11 -25.38
CA LEU A 577 -20.63 16.44 -25.65
C LEU A 577 -22.16 16.39 -25.79
N ALA A 578 -22.69 15.34 -26.42
CA ALA A 578 -24.13 15.13 -26.54
C ALA A 578 -24.80 14.92 -25.17
N ILE A 579 -24.22 14.09 -24.28
CA ILE A 579 -24.73 13.88 -22.93
C ILE A 579 -24.69 15.17 -22.11
N LEU A 580 -23.59 15.93 -22.18
CA LEU A 580 -23.47 17.21 -21.48
C LEU A 580 -24.57 18.18 -21.93
N GLN A 581 -24.79 18.30 -23.25
CA GLN A 581 -25.82 19.17 -23.81
C GLN A 581 -27.23 18.73 -23.42
N GLN A 582 -27.53 17.42 -23.48
CA GLN A 582 -28.83 16.85 -23.10
C GLN A 582 -29.18 17.13 -21.63
N ASN A 583 -28.17 17.18 -20.77
CA ASN A 583 -28.35 17.40 -19.32
C ASN A 583 -28.11 18.86 -18.89
N GLY A 584 -27.98 19.79 -19.84
CA GLY A 584 -27.80 21.21 -19.54
C GLY A 584 -26.50 21.54 -18.79
N VAL A 585 -25.46 20.73 -18.95
CA VAL A 585 -24.13 20.94 -18.36
C VAL A 585 -23.21 21.52 -19.43
N THR A 586 -22.62 22.68 -19.16
CA THR A 586 -21.62 23.26 -20.07
C THR A 586 -20.28 22.52 -19.96
N ILE A 587 -19.50 22.55 -21.03
CA ILE A 587 -18.16 21.95 -21.02
C ILE A 587 -17.25 22.57 -19.93
N ASN A 588 -17.41 23.86 -19.65
CA ASN A 588 -16.65 24.54 -18.60
C ASN A 588 -17.04 24.03 -17.21
N GLN A 589 -18.34 23.88 -16.92
CA GLN A 589 -18.79 23.29 -15.64
C GLN A 589 -18.24 21.87 -15.45
N PHE A 590 -18.24 21.08 -16.52
CA PHE A 590 -17.68 19.73 -16.49
C PHE A 590 -16.17 19.75 -16.21
N ASN A 591 -15.40 20.56 -16.93
CA ASN A 591 -13.96 20.69 -16.72
C ASN A 591 -13.59 21.23 -15.33
N ASP A 592 -14.34 22.20 -14.82
CA ASP A 592 -14.16 22.74 -13.46
C ASP A 592 -14.45 21.66 -12.41
N SER A 593 -15.49 20.84 -12.61
CA SER A 593 -15.81 19.72 -11.71
C SER A 593 -14.71 18.64 -11.72
N PHE A 594 -14.10 18.38 -12.88
CA PHE A 594 -12.93 17.52 -13.02
C PHE A 594 -11.72 18.04 -12.26
N THR A 595 -11.50 19.36 -12.29
CA THR A 595 -10.42 20.02 -11.54
C THR A 595 -10.63 19.88 -10.03
N GLU A 596 -11.87 20.00 -9.56
CA GLU A 596 -12.21 19.76 -8.15
C GLU A 596 -12.04 18.30 -7.73
N ALA A 597 -12.39 17.36 -8.61
CA ALA A 597 -12.14 15.93 -8.40
C ALA A 597 -10.64 15.63 -8.25
N ARG A 598 -9.79 16.20 -9.11
CA ARG A 598 -8.32 16.09 -8.98
C ARG A 598 -7.84 16.64 -7.63
N ARG A 599 -8.36 17.79 -7.19
CA ARG A 599 -7.98 18.38 -5.90
C ARG A 599 -8.36 17.47 -4.73
N LYS A 600 -9.56 16.88 -4.74
CA LYS A 600 -9.99 15.93 -3.71
C LYS A 600 -9.14 14.65 -3.72
N LEU A 601 -8.79 14.15 -4.90
CA LEU A 601 -7.90 13.00 -5.04
C LEU A 601 -6.51 13.27 -4.44
N LEU A 602 -5.91 14.43 -4.72
CA LEU A 602 -4.61 14.81 -4.14
C LEU A 602 -4.68 14.94 -2.61
N ARG A 603 -5.80 15.44 -2.07
CA ARG A 603 -6.02 15.48 -0.62
C ARG A 603 -6.11 14.09 -0.02
N LEU A 604 -6.86 13.17 -0.65
CA LEU A 604 -6.96 11.79 -0.23
C LEU A 604 -5.58 11.10 -0.27
N ASP A 605 -4.83 11.26 -1.37
CA ASP A 605 -3.48 10.72 -1.52
C ASP A 605 -2.50 11.27 -0.47
N SER A 606 -2.58 12.55 -0.16
CA SER A 606 -1.77 13.15 0.92
C SER A 606 -2.14 12.55 2.29
N LEU A 607 -3.43 12.32 2.55
CA LEU A 607 -3.91 11.77 3.81
C LEU A 607 -3.52 10.30 4.02
N THR A 608 -3.43 9.52 2.93
CA THR A 608 -2.99 8.11 2.99
C THR A 608 -1.47 7.98 3.16
N LYS A 609 -0.70 9.03 2.81
CA LYS A 609 0.78 9.07 2.93
C LYS A 609 1.29 9.70 4.21
N GLN A 610 0.48 10.55 4.87
CA GLN A 610 0.88 11.27 6.07
C GLN A 610 0.24 10.69 7.32
N THR A 611 0.89 10.85 8.47
CA THR A 611 0.31 10.55 9.77
C THR A 611 -0.22 11.84 10.38
N ILE A 612 -1.54 11.94 10.57
CA ILE A 612 -2.20 13.13 11.11
C ILE A 612 -3.02 12.71 12.33
N GLY A 613 -2.67 13.23 13.52
CA GLY A 613 -3.44 13.02 14.74
C GLY A 613 -3.46 11.56 15.24
N SER A 614 -4.52 11.19 15.95
CA SER A 614 -4.73 9.82 16.43
C SER A 614 -5.17 8.89 15.28
N PRO A 615 -4.95 7.57 15.39
CA PRO A 615 -5.40 6.60 14.37
C PRO A 615 -6.90 6.73 14.04
N GLN A 616 -7.74 6.97 15.06
CA GLN A 616 -9.17 7.18 14.88
C GLN A 616 -9.48 8.45 14.06
N LEU A 617 -8.88 9.59 14.42
CA LEU A 617 -9.10 10.84 13.69
C LEU A 617 -8.64 10.75 12.24
N GLN A 618 -7.52 10.05 12.00
CA GLN A 618 -7.03 9.78 10.66
C GLN A 618 -8.01 8.91 9.87
N PHE A 619 -8.52 7.83 10.49
CA PHE A 619 -9.50 6.95 9.88
C PHE A 619 -10.81 7.65 9.55
N ASP A 620 -11.36 8.44 10.49
CA ASP A 620 -12.58 9.21 10.27
C ASP A 620 -12.40 10.24 9.14
N SER A 621 -11.22 10.86 9.07
CA SER A 621 -10.86 11.76 7.97
C SER A 621 -10.79 11.01 6.64
N LEU A 622 -10.21 9.81 6.63
CA LEU A 622 -10.07 8.98 5.45
C LEU A 622 -11.43 8.52 4.93
N VAL A 623 -12.28 7.95 5.78
CA VAL A 623 -13.66 7.57 5.46
C VAL A 623 -14.45 8.76 4.90
N THR A 624 -14.29 9.95 5.50
CA THR A 624 -14.92 11.18 5.01
C THR A 624 -14.45 11.54 3.61
N GLN A 625 -13.13 11.55 3.37
CA GLN A 625 -12.56 11.89 2.06
C GLN A 625 -12.92 10.86 0.99
N ILE A 626 -12.99 9.57 1.33
CA ILE A 626 -13.45 8.50 0.43
C ILE A 626 -14.89 8.74 0.02
N LYS A 627 -15.77 8.99 0.98
CA LYS A 627 -17.19 9.27 0.72
C LYS A 627 -17.35 10.49 -0.19
N GLU A 628 -16.61 11.57 0.08
CA GLU A 628 -16.58 12.75 -0.76
C GLU A 628 -16.05 12.46 -2.16
N MET A 629 -15.00 11.65 -2.28
CA MET A 629 -14.40 11.27 -3.56
C MET A 629 -15.40 10.48 -4.40
N ASN A 630 -16.07 9.49 -3.81
CA ASN A 630 -17.12 8.71 -4.46
C ASN A 630 -18.27 9.57 -4.96
N GLN A 631 -18.77 10.49 -4.13
CA GLN A 631 -19.80 11.43 -4.55
C GLN A 631 -19.33 12.33 -5.71
N THR A 632 -18.05 12.70 -5.69
CA THR A 632 -17.45 13.55 -6.74
C THR A 632 -17.24 12.79 -8.05
N LEU A 633 -16.86 11.51 -8.00
CA LEU A 633 -16.59 10.71 -9.21
C LEU A 633 -17.84 10.08 -9.84
N ARG A 634 -18.89 9.89 -9.04
CA ARG A 634 -20.18 9.35 -9.49
C ARG A 634 -20.67 9.94 -10.83
N PRO A 635 -20.81 11.28 -11.00
CA PRO A 635 -21.28 11.82 -12.28
C PRO A 635 -20.37 11.49 -13.46
N PHE A 636 -19.05 11.36 -13.26
CA PHE A 636 -18.13 10.97 -14.33
C PHE A 636 -18.26 9.50 -14.70
N ASN A 637 -18.41 8.61 -13.72
CA ASN A 637 -18.68 7.19 -13.98
C ASN A 637 -19.99 7.00 -14.78
N LEU A 638 -21.08 7.69 -14.40
CA LEU A 638 -22.34 7.60 -15.13
C LEU A 638 -22.20 8.01 -16.61
N VAL A 639 -21.42 9.05 -16.87
CA VAL A 639 -21.13 9.47 -18.25
C VAL A 639 -20.24 8.46 -18.95
N TYR A 640 -19.23 7.92 -18.27
CA TYR A 640 -18.34 6.89 -18.80
C TYR A 640 -19.12 5.63 -19.22
N ASP A 641 -20.00 5.12 -18.37
CA ASP A 641 -20.83 3.95 -18.67
C ASP A 641 -21.76 4.19 -19.86
N ALA A 642 -22.28 5.41 -19.98
CA ALA A 642 -23.16 5.81 -21.07
C ALA A 642 -22.43 5.93 -22.43
N ILE A 643 -21.18 6.40 -22.45
CA ILE A 643 -20.43 6.57 -23.71
C ILE A 643 -19.67 5.32 -24.14
N SER A 644 -19.25 4.48 -23.18
CA SER A 644 -18.46 3.26 -23.39
C SER A 644 -19.29 2.06 -23.84
N ASP A 645 -20.60 2.22 -24.02
CA ASP A 645 -21.54 1.19 -24.43
C ASP A 645 -21.59 -0.04 -23.47
N GLN A 646 -21.11 0.07 -22.22
CA GLN A 646 -21.11 -1.03 -21.25
C GLN A 646 -22.52 -1.54 -20.87
N ALA A 647 -23.54 -0.69 -20.98
CA ALA A 647 -24.94 -1.07 -20.75
C ALA A 647 -25.64 -1.67 -21.98
N LYS A 648 -24.96 -1.79 -23.13
CA LYS A 648 -25.59 -2.16 -24.40
C LYS A 648 -25.97 -3.65 -24.39
N GLY A 649 -27.28 -3.94 -24.47
CA GLY A 649 -27.83 -5.30 -24.51
C GLY A 649 -28.58 -5.75 -23.24
N ASP A 650 -28.56 -4.95 -22.17
CA ASP A 650 -29.33 -5.19 -20.94
C ASP A 650 -30.30 -4.03 -20.69
N ALA A 651 -31.59 -4.27 -20.97
CA ALA A 651 -32.64 -3.25 -20.87
C ALA A 651 -32.83 -2.71 -19.44
N GLN A 652 -32.53 -3.50 -18.41
CA GLN A 652 -32.63 -3.06 -17.03
C GLN A 652 -31.49 -2.11 -16.67
N LYS A 653 -30.25 -2.45 -17.05
CA LYS A 653 -29.09 -1.58 -16.83
C LYS A 653 -29.19 -0.26 -17.60
N GLN A 654 -29.75 -0.28 -18.80
CA GLN A 654 -30.00 0.95 -19.58
C GLN A 654 -31.02 1.86 -18.89
N ALA A 655 -32.13 1.30 -18.40
CA ALA A 655 -33.15 2.08 -17.69
C ALA A 655 -32.63 2.66 -16.37
N GLU A 656 -31.81 1.92 -15.63
CA GLU A 656 -31.16 2.37 -14.39
C GLU A 656 -30.13 3.48 -14.65
N LEU A 657 -29.37 3.38 -15.75
CA LEU A 657 -28.42 4.41 -16.18
C LEU A 657 -29.12 5.71 -16.59
N GLU A 658 -30.17 5.63 -17.40
CA GLU A 658 -30.99 6.79 -17.80
C GLU A 658 -31.63 7.47 -16.58
N ALA A 659 -32.14 6.69 -15.62
CA ALA A 659 -32.68 7.23 -14.38
C ALA A 659 -31.59 7.95 -13.55
N SER A 660 -30.38 7.40 -13.49
CA SER A 660 -29.26 7.97 -12.75
C SER A 660 -28.73 9.27 -13.39
N LEU A 661 -28.71 9.35 -14.72
CA LEU A 661 -28.30 10.54 -15.47
C LEU A 661 -29.21 11.76 -15.21
N LYS A 662 -30.46 11.58 -14.77
CA LYS A 662 -31.34 12.71 -14.38
C LYS A 662 -30.76 13.54 -13.22
N SER A 663 -29.92 12.94 -12.37
CA SER A 663 -29.25 13.65 -11.27
C SER A 663 -27.93 14.32 -11.67
N PHE A 664 -27.43 14.07 -12.90
CA PHE A 664 -26.09 14.48 -13.34
C PHE A 664 -25.83 15.99 -13.22
N SER A 665 -26.76 16.82 -13.71
CA SER A 665 -26.61 18.28 -13.65
C SER A 665 -26.57 18.81 -12.21
N THR A 666 -27.42 18.23 -11.34
CA THR A 666 -27.44 18.56 -9.90
C THR A 666 -26.13 18.15 -9.23
N ASP A 667 -25.61 16.95 -9.54
CA ASP A 667 -24.37 16.44 -8.96
C ASP A 667 -23.16 17.29 -9.39
N ILE A 668 -23.05 17.65 -10.67
CA ILE A 668 -21.99 18.55 -11.19
C ILE A 668 -22.05 19.93 -10.51
N ASN A 669 -23.24 20.52 -10.40
CA ASN A 669 -23.40 21.82 -9.74
C ASN A 669 -23.13 21.73 -8.23
N GLY A 670 -23.46 20.60 -7.58
CA GLY A 670 -23.14 20.34 -6.18
C GLY A 670 -21.64 20.30 -5.91
N ILE A 671 -20.85 19.68 -6.80
CA ILE A 671 -19.38 19.67 -6.72
C ILE A 671 -18.84 21.11 -6.77
N LEU A 672 -19.34 21.93 -7.70
CA LEU A 672 -18.89 23.31 -7.89
C LEU A 672 -19.35 24.27 -6.77
N ALA A 673 -20.52 24.04 -6.18
CA ALA A 673 -21.00 24.84 -5.05
C ALA A 673 -20.15 24.59 -3.79
N ASN A 674 -19.83 23.32 -3.51
CA ASN A 674 -19.01 22.93 -2.37
C ASN A 674 -17.58 23.45 -2.46
N SER A 675 -16.98 23.53 -3.66
CA SER A 675 -15.63 24.10 -3.81
C SER A 675 -15.58 25.59 -3.50
N LYS A 676 -16.58 26.36 -3.93
CA LYS A 676 -16.72 27.80 -3.63
C LYS A 676 -16.99 28.06 -2.15
N ALA A 677 -17.76 27.20 -1.49
CA ALA A 677 -18.07 27.30 -0.07
C ALA A 677 -16.86 27.05 0.85
N VAL A 678 -15.91 26.19 0.46
CA VAL A 678 -14.70 25.87 1.26
C VAL A 678 -13.54 26.84 1.02
N ALA A 679 -13.39 27.38 -0.20
CA ALA A 679 -12.32 28.32 -0.53
C ALA A 679 -12.46 29.68 0.18
N ASN A 680 -13.68 30.20 0.29
CA ASN A 680 -13.94 31.51 0.88
C ASN A 680 -13.57 31.62 2.37
N PRO A 681 -13.96 30.73 3.29
CA PRO A 681 -13.60 30.83 4.70
C PRO A 681 -12.09 30.64 4.95
N PHE A 682 -11.40 29.76 4.21
CA PHE A 682 -9.94 29.63 4.32
C PHE A 682 -9.23 30.90 3.86
N LEU A 683 -9.65 31.48 2.73
CA LEU A 683 -9.12 32.75 2.24
C LEU A 683 -9.42 33.91 3.20
N ILE A 684 -10.59 33.92 3.84
CA ILE A 684 -10.95 34.88 4.88
C ILE A 684 -10.04 34.72 6.11
N VAL A 685 -9.81 33.50 6.60
CA VAL A 685 -8.92 33.23 7.73
C VAL A 685 -7.48 33.63 7.39
N LEU A 686 -6.99 33.30 6.20
CA LEU A 686 -5.67 33.70 5.72
C LEU A 686 -5.55 35.22 5.60
N ALA A 687 -6.58 35.89 5.06
CA ALA A 687 -6.65 37.34 4.96
C ALA A 687 -6.66 38.03 6.34
N VAL A 688 -7.40 37.48 7.31
CA VAL A 688 -7.40 37.94 8.71
C VAL A 688 -6.03 37.74 9.34
N PHE A 689 -5.40 36.58 9.13
CA PHE A 689 -4.09 36.27 9.69
C PHE A 689 -3.00 37.20 9.11
N LEU A 690 -3.00 37.42 7.80
CA LEU A 690 -2.12 38.38 7.12
C LEU A 690 -2.39 39.83 7.56
N GLY A 691 -3.66 40.19 7.77
CA GLY A 691 -4.06 41.48 8.30
C GLY A 691 -3.52 41.72 9.72
N LEU A 692 -3.62 40.72 10.61
CA LEU A 692 -3.09 40.77 11.97
C LEU A 692 -1.56 40.89 11.97
N ILE A 693 -0.86 40.17 11.09
CA ILE A 693 0.59 40.29 10.92
C ILE A 693 0.96 41.70 10.45
N SER A 694 0.25 42.24 9.45
CA SER A 694 0.50 43.60 8.95
C SER A 694 0.27 44.65 10.04
N MET A 695 -0.85 44.59 10.78
CA MET A 695 -1.12 45.48 11.91
C MET A 695 -0.04 45.38 13.00
N SER A 696 0.45 44.17 13.30
CA SER A 696 1.51 43.95 14.29
C SER A 696 2.84 44.59 13.85
N LEU A 697 3.18 44.48 12.56
CA LEU A 697 4.38 45.09 11.98
C LEU A 697 4.29 46.62 11.94
N TYR A 698 3.12 47.19 11.60
CA TYR A 698 2.88 48.62 11.68
C TYR A 698 2.88 49.13 13.13
N GLY A 699 2.29 48.39 14.06
CA GLY A 699 2.32 48.70 15.49
C GLY A 699 3.74 48.72 16.05
N PHE A 700 4.58 47.75 15.66
CA PHE A 700 6.00 47.73 16.00
C PHE A 700 6.76 48.94 15.42
N TYR A 701 6.44 49.35 14.19
CA TYR A 701 7.01 50.55 13.56
C TYR A 701 6.63 51.84 14.32
N PHE A 702 5.35 52.05 14.62
CA PHE A 702 4.89 53.21 15.39
C PHE A 702 5.44 53.23 16.81
N MET A 703 5.55 52.07 17.46
CA MET A 703 6.18 51.93 18.77
C MET A 703 7.66 52.36 18.70
N GLN A 704 8.42 51.94 17.69
CA GLN A 704 9.81 52.42 17.51
C GLN A 704 9.89 53.93 17.27
N LEU A 705 8.98 54.52 16.50
CA LEU A 705 8.92 55.98 16.29
C LEU A 705 8.61 56.73 17.60
N ALA A 706 7.68 56.22 18.42
CA ALA A 706 7.32 56.80 19.71
C ALA A 706 8.49 56.72 20.72
N PHE A 707 9.19 55.57 20.79
CA PHE A 707 10.39 55.42 21.62
C PHE A 707 11.60 56.23 21.13
N ASN A 708 11.61 56.67 19.87
CA ASN A 708 12.66 57.54 19.34
C ASN A 708 12.49 59.00 19.80
N LYS A 709 11.26 59.44 20.06
CA LYS A 709 11.00 60.77 20.66
C LYS A 709 11.52 60.89 22.11
N THR A 710 11.65 59.78 22.84
CA THR A 710 12.16 59.74 24.22
C THR A 710 13.69 59.68 24.35
N LYS A 711 14.46 60.05 23.31
CA LYS A 711 15.94 60.21 23.30
C LYS A 711 16.79 58.98 23.71
N GLN A 712 16.22 57.82 24.02
CA GLN A 712 17.00 56.66 24.52
C GLN A 712 17.55 55.70 23.43
N ILE A 713 17.26 55.90 22.14
CA ILE A 713 17.69 54.98 21.07
C ILE A 713 18.35 55.72 19.90
N ASN A 714 19.58 56.20 20.08
CA ASN A 714 20.34 56.93 19.04
C ASN A 714 20.87 56.07 17.86
N LYS A 715 20.37 54.84 17.64
CA LYS A 715 20.71 54.03 16.45
C LYS A 715 19.49 53.25 15.97
N LEU A 716 18.57 53.95 15.32
CA LEU A 716 17.52 53.32 14.52
C LEU A 716 18.19 52.62 13.33
N ASN A 717 18.04 51.30 13.22
CA ASN A 717 18.57 50.54 12.08
C ASN A 717 17.63 50.77 10.90
N LYS A 718 17.81 51.87 10.17
CA LYS A 718 17.02 52.25 8.98
C LYS A 718 16.73 51.08 8.02
N PRO A 719 17.67 50.14 7.76
CA PRO A 719 17.38 48.98 6.92
C PRO A 719 16.25 48.09 7.47
N LEU A 720 16.25 47.83 8.79
CA LEU A 720 15.24 46.99 9.44
C LEU A 720 13.83 47.59 9.32
N ILE A 721 13.71 48.91 9.44
CA ILE A 721 12.44 49.62 9.31
C ILE A 721 11.91 49.54 7.88
N ILE A 722 12.79 49.73 6.90
CA ILE A 722 12.43 49.60 5.48
C ILE A 722 12.01 48.17 5.18
N THR A 723 12.71 47.15 5.69
CA THR A 723 12.32 45.74 5.53
C THR A 723 10.97 45.43 6.18
N VAL A 724 10.71 45.93 7.39
CA VAL A 724 9.42 45.76 8.08
C VAL A 724 8.28 46.42 7.29
N LEU A 725 8.50 47.62 6.74
CA LEU A 725 7.51 48.32 5.91
C LEU A 725 7.25 47.58 4.59
N ILE A 726 8.29 47.03 3.95
CA ILE A 726 8.13 46.23 2.72
C ILE A 726 7.32 44.97 3.01
N ILE A 727 7.65 44.22 4.06
CA ILE A 727 6.90 43.00 4.45
C ILE A 727 5.44 43.34 4.81
N ALA A 728 5.22 44.41 5.56
CA ALA A 728 3.87 44.84 5.93
C ALA A 728 3.04 45.28 4.71
N SER A 729 3.67 45.94 3.73
CA SER A 729 3.03 46.36 2.47
C SER A 729 2.69 45.17 1.58
N ILE A 730 3.60 44.20 1.45
CA ILE A 730 3.37 42.96 0.70
C ILE A 730 2.19 42.20 1.33
N ALA A 731 2.18 42.03 2.66
CA ALA A 731 1.09 41.37 3.36
C ALA A 731 -0.26 42.07 3.12
N LEU A 732 -0.29 43.41 3.12
CA LEU A 732 -1.50 44.20 2.93
C LEU A 732 -2.03 44.11 1.48
N VAL A 733 -1.13 44.14 0.49
CA VAL A 733 -1.47 43.91 -0.93
C VAL A 733 -1.99 42.49 -1.14
N SER A 734 -1.36 41.48 -0.54
CA SER A 734 -1.84 40.10 -0.58
C SER A 734 -3.24 39.97 0.03
N THR A 735 -3.50 40.61 1.18
CA THR A 735 -4.84 40.65 1.79
C THR A 735 -5.88 41.31 0.86
N ALA A 736 -5.53 42.42 0.21
CA ALA A 736 -6.42 43.11 -0.73
C ALA A 736 -6.74 42.26 -1.97
N LEU A 737 -5.74 41.58 -2.55
CA LEU A 737 -5.94 40.67 -3.68
C LEU A 737 -6.83 39.48 -3.31
N ILE A 738 -6.65 38.92 -2.10
CA ILE A 738 -7.52 37.87 -1.57
C ILE A 738 -8.95 38.39 -1.39
N ALA A 739 -9.14 39.60 -0.85
CA ALA A 739 -10.44 40.21 -0.67
C ALA A 739 -11.17 40.48 -2.00
N PHE A 740 -10.46 41.00 -3.01
CA PHE A 740 -11.04 41.22 -4.35
C PHE A 740 -11.47 39.90 -5.02
N LYS A 741 -10.74 38.80 -4.77
CA LYS A 741 -11.11 37.47 -5.24
C LYS A 741 -12.37 36.93 -4.54
N ILE A 742 -12.51 37.16 -3.23
CA ILE A 742 -13.71 36.77 -2.46
C ILE A 742 -14.96 37.53 -2.95
N ILE A 743 -14.82 38.80 -3.35
CA ILE A 743 -15.92 39.66 -3.81
C ILE A 743 -16.25 39.41 -5.30
N GLY A 744 -15.50 38.56 -6.01
CA GLY A 744 -15.77 38.19 -7.40
C GLY A 744 -15.43 39.28 -8.42
N VAL A 745 -14.48 40.17 -8.09
CA VAL A 745 -14.03 41.25 -8.98
C VAL A 745 -12.98 40.75 -10.00
N PHE A 746 -12.40 39.56 -9.77
CA PHE A 746 -11.45 38.87 -10.65
C PHE A 746 -11.78 37.38 -10.79
#